data_AF-A0AAU5KK38-F1
#
_entry.id   AF-A0AAU5KK38-F1
#
_cell.length_a   1.000
_cell.length_b   1.000
_cell.length_c   1.000
_cell.angle_alpha   90.00
_cell.angle_beta   90.00
_cell.angle_gamma   90.00
#
_symmetry.space_group_name_H-M   'P 1'
#
loop_
_entity.id
_entity.type
_entity.pdbx_description
1 polymer ?
#
loop_
_entity_poly.entity_id
_entity_poly.type
_entity_poly.pdbx_seq_one_letter_code
_entity_poly.pdbx_strand_id
1 'polypeptide(L)'
;MELRDPGDATGSPELPSTTRPLLKALAEGRAGRAFPPVAVPGPDGTLAVERLLGGPSDARALAHALADARFAPLHDVLRRIDAWSARVDADARRFDPQVLRPENADLFGPLLTEALEACVAGPPERAAAFVAQRAEQYLDFLALFLERLARDQPPGHRVTGLWANGEETHNGGQRVLRVEFADGTRLAYKPRPATGEILFLATEDSVFALLNALPPASGPIRLPTMRTWTSSGPDRACYSWQEWIEPPDTWGVLRADGELSLRGAVLEPAAAARYWHRAGSLAAAAFAFGITDLIGGNVLIGQRPGDGEPLPFPVDLEAYFADLDRLFETGLLSDPAVCAHHHAGLENVARWCELDGPATCWRPQPDGSLRLERRTLSLTRTETRTVVGDTEGRAGYGPYLAALLRGMFDAWTLMCRNRARIAEFIGERAAGHVVRVIARPTADYPDGGEVPFTDGESAQLARGDVPYFFRAADGGPLLAMRMPPGRALRTDLTDAPGWDEDRPWPPVAAVREGGKLDLAGLGIALRDAVEHVYGDLTPEQSDVHDPERGVRLSRRGPREGEVSFDWPQAARCITYAWDEAKLRLRIDPLTGTADPARTAVEIRERLLRLGRIDASLRAPWAAGGFTDTDLEAQLDRLTGAGIAWLRGVVAEHGWPGRGLVGAEAATVASALLQHHTGDLAFRRECLALIEAAAEDGDMLRRDAAYLTDSLRRAEGRPQLYGTKFERVAGGELRPCPIEDEDRVDERRAAVVLGPLADYAALLAQTYPAPANEGVQA
;
A
#
# COMPACT_ATOMS: atom_id res chain seq x y z
N MET A 1 21.84 23.53 -19.10
CA MET A 1 23.16 22.90 -19.34
C MET A 1 22.96 21.84 -20.40
N GLU A 2 23.85 21.73 -21.37
CA GLU A 2 23.80 20.72 -22.43
C GLU A 2 25.12 19.94 -22.44
N LEU A 3 25.05 18.61 -22.55
CA LEU A 3 26.19 17.73 -22.73
C LEU A 3 26.23 17.28 -24.18
N ARG A 4 27.33 17.63 -24.85
CA ARG A 4 27.63 17.19 -26.22
C ARG A 4 29.04 16.62 -26.22
N ASP A 5 29.19 15.37 -26.65
CA ASP A 5 30.52 14.78 -26.83
C ASP A 5 31.18 15.43 -28.05
N PRO A 6 32.28 16.17 -27.86
CA PRO A 6 32.94 16.84 -28.98
C PRO A 6 33.81 15.87 -29.82
N GLY A 7 33.85 14.59 -29.44
CA GLY A 7 34.55 13.52 -30.16
C GLY A 7 36.05 13.47 -29.85
N ASP A 8 36.69 12.34 -30.15
CA ASP A 8 38.08 12.05 -29.79
C ASP A 8 39.12 13.01 -30.41
N ALA A 9 38.75 13.72 -31.49
CA ALA A 9 39.62 14.69 -32.18
C ALA A 9 39.77 16.02 -31.42
N THR A 10 38.88 16.31 -30.46
CA THR A 10 38.97 17.48 -29.60
C THR A 10 39.73 17.12 -28.33
N GLY A 11 40.79 17.88 -28.02
CA GLY A 11 41.62 17.64 -26.85
C GLY A 11 40.82 17.75 -25.55
N SER A 12 41.19 16.99 -24.52
CA SER A 12 40.54 17.10 -23.21
C SER A 12 40.77 18.49 -22.60
N PRO A 13 39.73 19.13 -22.03
CA PRO A 13 39.88 20.44 -21.42
C PRO A 13 40.79 20.35 -20.18
N GLU A 14 41.46 21.46 -19.86
CA GLU A 14 42.23 21.56 -18.63
C GLU A 14 41.29 21.65 -17.43
N LEU A 15 41.09 20.51 -16.77
CA LEU A 15 40.36 20.43 -15.51
C LEU A 15 41.30 20.24 -14.32
N PRO A 16 40.90 20.71 -13.11
CA PRO A 16 41.62 20.44 -11.88
C PRO A 16 41.90 18.94 -11.69
N SER A 17 43.08 18.60 -11.18
CA SER A 17 43.53 17.22 -11.01
C SER A 17 42.56 16.37 -10.18
N THR A 18 41.88 16.97 -9.21
CA THR A 18 40.88 16.34 -8.34
C THR A 18 39.57 15.96 -9.04
N THR A 19 39.31 16.49 -10.24
CA THR A 19 38.10 16.18 -11.02
C THR A 19 38.29 14.95 -11.92
N ARG A 20 39.54 14.68 -12.33
CA ARG A 20 39.88 13.60 -13.27
C ARG A 20 39.53 12.20 -12.75
N PRO A 21 39.74 11.85 -11.46
CA PRO A 21 39.39 10.52 -10.95
C PRO A 21 37.89 10.24 -11.02
N LEU A 22 37.04 11.22 -10.70
CA LEU A 22 35.58 11.09 -10.82
C LEU A 22 35.15 10.87 -12.28
N LEU A 23 35.70 11.65 -13.22
CA LEU A 23 35.41 11.48 -14.65
C LEU A 23 35.92 10.15 -15.20
N LYS A 24 37.06 9.65 -14.71
CA LYS A 24 37.55 8.32 -15.03
C LYS A 24 36.61 7.24 -14.50
N ALA A 25 36.16 7.35 -13.26
CA ALA A 25 35.18 6.43 -12.68
C ALA A 25 33.83 6.48 -13.44
N LEU A 26 33.42 7.65 -13.92
CA LEU A 26 32.26 7.81 -14.78
C LEU A 26 32.46 7.12 -16.14
N ALA A 27 33.62 7.28 -16.76
CA ALA A 27 33.97 6.61 -18.01
C ALA A 27 33.95 5.07 -17.88
N GLU A 28 34.28 4.56 -16.69
CA GLU A 28 34.21 3.14 -16.32
C GLU A 28 32.81 2.69 -15.85
N GLY A 29 31.82 3.60 -15.81
CA GLY A 29 30.44 3.30 -15.41
C GLY A 29 30.19 3.17 -13.90
N ARG A 30 31.15 3.57 -13.06
CA ARG A 30 31.11 3.40 -11.60
C ARG A 30 30.57 4.62 -10.83
N ALA A 31 30.54 5.79 -11.46
CA ALA A 31 30.19 7.06 -10.80
C ALA A 31 28.90 7.72 -11.33
N GLY A 32 28.04 6.97 -12.03
CA GLY A 32 26.84 7.53 -12.66
C GLY A 32 25.84 8.16 -11.68
N ARG A 33 25.78 7.64 -10.44
CA ARG A 33 24.92 8.17 -9.36
C ARG A 33 25.37 9.52 -8.81
N ALA A 34 26.54 10.01 -9.21
CA ALA A 34 27.03 11.32 -8.80
C ALA A 34 26.32 12.47 -9.52
N PHE A 35 25.50 12.15 -10.51
CA PHE A 35 24.83 13.09 -11.39
C PHE A 35 23.38 12.67 -11.61
N PRO A 36 22.51 13.61 -12.06
CA PRO A 36 21.16 13.31 -12.47
C PRO A 36 21.10 12.16 -13.51
N PRO A 37 20.06 11.31 -13.51
CA PRO A 37 19.91 10.22 -14.47
C PRO A 37 19.49 10.74 -15.85
N VAL A 38 19.69 9.92 -16.89
CA VAL A 38 19.05 10.12 -18.19
C VAL A 38 17.65 9.55 -18.13
N ALA A 39 16.65 10.37 -18.43
CA ALA A 39 15.25 10.00 -18.34
C ALA A 39 14.52 10.22 -19.66
N VAL A 40 13.64 9.28 -20.01
CA VAL A 40 12.78 9.28 -21.20
C VAL A 40 11.30 9.24 -20.77
N PRO A 41 10.33 9.57 -21.66
CA PRO A 41 8.92 9.38 -21.33
C PRO A 41 8.64 7.94 -20.91
N GLY A 42 8.00 7.77 -19.75
CA GLY A 42 7.62 6.49 -19.17
C GLY A 42 6.10 6.26 -19.17
N PRO A 43 5.64 5.12 -18.63
CA PRO A 43 4.23 4.78 -18.54
C PRO A 43 3.47 5.70 -17.59
N ASP A 44 2.15 5.77 -17.73
CA ASP A 44 1.25 6.57 -16.88
C ASP A 44 1.70 8.05 -16.68
N GLY A 45 2.36 8.64 -17.68
CA GLY A 45 2.86 10.02 -17.61
C GLY A 45 4.04 10.22 -16.64
N THR A 46 4.82 9.15 -16.37
CA THR A 46 6.05 9.22 -15.57
C THR A 46 7.29 9.42 -16.44
N LEU A 47 8.46 9.55 -15.82
CA LEU A 47 9.77 9.63 -16.50
C LEU A 47 10.61 8.39 -16.18
N ALA A 48 10.77 7.51 -17.16
CA ALA A 48 11.56 6.30 -17.01
C ALA A 48 13.04 6.64 -17.02
N VAL A 49 13.78 6.16 -16.01
CA VAL A 49 15.24 6.23 -15.99
C VAL A 49 15.76 5.22 -17.02
N GLU A 50 16.22 5.72 -18.17
CA GLU A 50 16.79 4.90 -19.23
C GLU A 50 18.16 4.36 -18.82
N ARG A 51 19.00 5.24 -18.25
CA ARG A 51 20.35 4.93 -17.77
C ARG A 51 20.89 6.01 -16.86
N LEU A 52 21.89 5.66 -16.05
CA LEU A 52 22.76 6.65 -15.43
C LEU A 52 23.78 7.17 -16.46
N LEU A 53 24.38 8.33 -16.20
CA LEU A 53 25.54 8.77 -16.97
C LEU A 53 26.68 7.77 -16.82
N GLY A 54 27.37 7.44 -17.91
CA GLY A 54 28.47 6.48 -17.89
C GLY A 54 29.08 6.24 -19.27
N GLY A 55 30.32 5.78 -19.26
CA GLY A 55 31.06 5.49 -20.50
C GLY A 55 31.92 6.67 -20.99
N PRO A 56 32.84 6.43 -21.93
CA PRO A 56 33.81 7.43 -22.38
C PRO A 56 33.18 8.69 -22.98
N SER A 57 32.06 8.54 -23.68
CA SER A 57 31.36 9.65 -24.36
C SER A 57 30.75 10.62 -23.36
N ASP A 58 29.95 10.12 -22.41
CA ASP A 58 29.37 10.94 -21.34
C ASP A 58 30.46 11.62 -20.49
N ALA A 59 31.55 10.90 -20.19
CA ALA A 59 32.66 11.45 -19.43
C ALA A 59 33.35 12.61 -20.18
N ARG A 60 33.56 12.52 -21.50
CA ARG A 60 34.10 13.62 -22.31
C ARG A 60 33.13 14.79 -22.41
N ALA A 61 31.85 14.52 -22.63
CA ALA A 61 30.83 15.56 -22.72
C ALA A 61 30.73 16.34 -21.40
N LEU A 62 30.71 15.62 -20.27
CA LEU A 62 30.71 16.22 -18.94
C LEU A 62 32.01 16.99 -18.66
N ALA A 63 33.17 16.44 -19.03
CA ALA A 63 34.45 17.13 -18.86
C ALA A 63 34.46 18.50 -19.56
N HIS A 64 33.93 18.58 -20.78
CA HIS A 64 33.82 19.83 -21.53
C HIS A 64 32.82 20.81 -20.89
N ALA A 65 31.67 20.32 -20.44
CA ALA A 65 30.71 21.18 -19.76
C ALA A 65 31.28 21.73 -18.44
N LEU A 66 31.99 20.91 -17.67
CA LEU A 66 32.60 21.30 -16.40
C LEU A 66 33.78 22.28 -16.57
N ALA A 67 34.33 22.45 -17.77
CA ALA A 67 35.38 23.44 -18.01
C ALA A 67 34.88 24.90 -17.96
N ASP A 68 33.57 25.12 -18.00
CA ASP A 68 32.97 26.44 -17.81
C ASP A 68 33.25 26.98 -16.39
N ALA A 69 33.69 28.24 -16.31
CA ALA A 69 34.06 28.90 -15.06
C ALA A 69 32.94 28.87 -14.00
N ARG A 70 31.67 28.76 -14.40
CA ARG A 70 30.53 28.64 -13.49
C ARG A 70 30.59 27.40 -12.58
N PHE A 71 31.35 26.36 -12.97
CA PHE A 71 31.51 25.13 -12.17
C PHE A 71 32.74 25.17 -11.25
N ALA A 72 33.44 26.30 -11.14
CA ALA A 72 34.49 26.48 -10.15
C ALA A 72 34.07 26.08 -8.71
N PRO A 73 32.84 26.35 -8.23
CA PRO A 73 32.40 25.86 -6.92
C PRO A 73 32.37 24.34 -6.81
N LEU A 74 31.88 23.62 -7.84
CA LEU A 74 31.86 22.15 -7.85
C LEU A 74 33.28 21.56 -7.82
N HIS A 75 34.23 22.15 -8.54
CA HIS A 75 35.63 21.75 -8.45
C HIS A 75 36.21 21.97 -7.05
N ASP A 76 35.81 23.04 -6.36
CA ASP A 76 36.21 23.28 -4.97
C ASP A 76 35.66 22.20 -4.03
N VAL A 77 34.41 21.75 -4.22
CA VAL A 77 33.84 20.61 -3.47
C VAL A 77 34.70 19.37 -3.64
N LEU A 78 35.05 18.99 -4.87
CA LEU A 78 35.89 17.82 -5.15
C LEU A 78 37.27 17.93 -4.50
N ARG A 79 37.87 19.12 -4.52
CA ARG A 79 39.14 19.40 -3.83
C ARG A 79 39.01 19.25 -2.32
N ARG A 80 37.91 19.71 -1.73
CA ARG A 80 37.64 19.57 -0.28
C ARG A 80 37.41 18.11 0.11
N ILE A 81 36.66 17.35 -0.69
CA ILE A 81 36.46 15.91 -0.48
C ILE A 81 37.82 15.21 -0.51
N ASP A 82 38.63 15.41 -1.56
CA ASP A 82 39.94 14.77 -1.68
C ASP A 82 40.87 15.10 -0.49
N ALA A 83 40.91 16.37 -0.07
CA ALA A 83 41.67 16.80 1.11
C ALA A 83 41.12 16.22 2.43
N TRP A 84 39.81 16.03 2.55
CA TRP A 84 39.19 15.34 3.68
C TRP A 84 39.52 13.86 3.67
N SER A 85 39.35 13.18 2.53
CA SER A 85 39.68 11.76 2.31
C SER A 85 41.13 11.45 2.70
N ALA A 86 42.07 12.30 2.30
CA ALA A 86 43.49 12.16 2.65
C ALA A 86 43.76 12.28 4.15
N ARG A 87 42.98 13.06 4.89
CA ARG A 87 43.12 13.21 6.35
C ARG A 87 42.55 12.02 7.11
N VAL A 88 41.45 11.43 6.63
CA VAL A 88 40.79 10.27 7.26
C VAL A 88 41.44 8.93 6.88
N ASP A 89 42.28 8.91 5.84
CA ASP A 89 43.05 7.75 5.38
C ASP A 89 43.99 7.16 6.47
N ALA A 90 44.25 7.90 7.55
CA ALA A 90 44.99 7.42 8.72
C ALA A 90 44.31 6.24 9.46
N ASP A 91 43.03 5.93 9.15
CA ASP A 91 42.25 4.81 9.71
C ASP A 91 42.05 3.66 8.70
N ALA A 92 42.95 3.51 7.71
CA ALA A 92 42.90 2.58 6.56
C ALA A 92 42.63 1.09 6.87
N ARG A 93 42.69 0.68 8.15
CA ARG A 93 42.33 -0.69 8.55
C ARG A 93 40.81 -0.89 8.62
N ARG A 94 40.02 0.16 8.85
CA ARG A 94 38.56 0.08 9.04
C ARG A 94 37.76 0.15 7.75
N PHE A 95 38.25 0.81 6.71
CA PHE A 95 37.51 1.03 5.46
C PHE A 95 38.22 0.38 4.28
N ASP A 96 37.43 0.00 3.28
CA ASP A 96 37.97 -0.28 1.95
C ASP A 96 38.46 1.00 1.26
N PRO A 97 39.55 0.92 0.46
CA PRO A 97 40.26 2.11 -0.01
C PRO A 97 39.43 3.08 -0.85
N GLN A 98 38.32 2.60 -1.44
CA GLN A 98 37.44 3.36 -2.33
C GLN A 98 36.24 4.00 -1.61
N VAL A 99 35.91 3.56 -0.39
CA VAL A 99 34.65 3.94 0.29
C VAL A 99 34.60 5.43 0.60
N LEU A 100 35.71 6.01 1.05
CA LEU A 100 35.80 7.41 1.44
C LEU A 100 36.39 8.30 0.34
N ARG A 101 36.38 7.85 -0.92
CA ARG A 101 36.95 8.57 -2.06
C ARG A 101 35.85 9.29 -2.86
N PRO A 102 36.15 10.41 -3.53
CA PRO A 102 35.15 11.18 -4.28
C PRO A 102 34.43 10.38 -5.38
N GLU A 103 35.03 9.29 -5.87
CA GLU A 103 34.46 8.37 -6.84
C GLU A 103 33.33 7.50 -6.27
N ASN A 104 33.19 7.40 -4.94
CA ASN A 104 32.06 6.73 -4.31
C ASN A 104 30.80 7.60 -4.46
N ALA A 105 30.13 7.42 -5.60
CA ALA A 105 28.91 8.13 -5.95
C ALA A 105 27.73 7.81 -5.02
N ASP A 106 27.71 6.65 -4.35
CA ASP A 106 26.67 6.34 -3.36
C ASP A 106 26.81 7.18 -2.08
N LEU A 107 28.04 7.56 -1.72
CA LEU A 107 28.28 8.47 -0.59
C LEU A 107 28.18 9.93 -1.03
N PHE A 108 28.99 10.36 -2.00
CA PHE A 108 29.11 11.79 -2.34
C PHE A 108 28.12 12.28 -3.39
N GLY A 109 27.38 11.39 -4.06
CA GLY A 109 26.49 11.75 -5.16
C GLY A 109 25.42 12.78 -4.80
N PRO A 110 24.77 12.73 -3.62
CA PRO A 110 23.83 13.76 -3.21
C PRO A 110 24.45 15.17 -3.14
N LEU A 111 25.63 15.30 -2.50
CA LEU A 111 26.35 16.58 -2.43
C LEU A 111 26.79 17.08 -3.81
N LEU A 112 27.29 16.18 -4.66
CA LEU A 112 27.74 16.52 -6.01
C LEU A 112 26.57 16.96 -6.90
N THR A 113 25.41 16.33 -6.75
CA THR A 113 24.18 16.69 -7.47
C THR A 113 23.68 18.06 -7.03
N GLU A 114 23.58 18.32 -5.72
CA GLU A 114 23.21 19.65 -5.21
C GLU A 114 24.16 20.74 -5.70
N ALA A 115 25.47 20.46 -5.69
CA ALA A 115 26.47 21.41 -6.14
C ALA A 115 26.37 21.69 -7.65
N LEU A 116 26.12 20.65 -8.46
CA LEU A 116 25.86 20.80 -9.90
C LEU A 116 24.63 21.67 -10.14
N GLU A 117 23.51 21.34 -9.49
CA GLU A 117 22.22 22.04 -9.66
C GLU A 117 22.33 23.52 -9.23
N ALA A 118 22.99 23.80 -8.10
CA ALA A 118 23.25 25.16 -7.66
C ALA A 118 24.08 25.97 -8.68
N CYS A 119 25.12 25.37 -9.26
CA CYS A 119 25.94 25.99 -10.32
C CYS A 119 25.15 26.22 -11.62
N VAL A 120 24.09 25.44 -11.87
CA VAL A 120 23.25 25.58 -13.07
C VAL A 120 22.16 26.63 -12.88
N ALA A 121 21.53 26.70 -11.71
CA ALA A 121 20.32 27.47 -11.46
C ALA A 121 20.56 28.89 -10.92
N GLY A 122 21.64 29.11 -10.17
CA GLY A 122 21.85 30.35 -9.41
C GLY A 122 22.83 31.35 -10.04
N PRO A 123 22.78 32.63 -9.64
CA PRO A 123 23.88 33.58 -9.88
C PRO A 123 25.19 33.02 -9.31
N PRO A 124 26.34 33.20 -9.99
CA PRO A 124 27.60 32.56 -9.61
C PRO A 124 28.01 32.76 -8.13
N GLU A 125 27.83 33.96 -7.58
CA GLU A 125 28.19 34.27 -6.18
C GLU A 125 27.31 33.52 -5.17
N ARG A 126 26.00 33.45 -5.42
CA ARG A 126 25.06 32.71 -4.56
C ARG A 126 25.30 31.20 -4.64
N ALA A 127 25.56 30.69 -5.85
CA ALA A 127 25.92 29.30 -6.04
C ALA A 127 27.22 28.96 -5.29
N ALA A 128 28.25 29.80 -5.41
CA ALA A 128 29.52 29.61 -4.71
C ALA A 128 29.36 29.58 -3.18
N ALA A 129 28.60 30.53 -2.61
CA ALA A 129 28.35 30.58 -1.17
C ALA A 129 27.58 29.35 -0.67
N PHE A 130 26.49 28.98 -1.36
CA PHE A 130 25.69 27.80 -1.02
C PHE A 130 26.51 26.51 -1.11
N VAL A 131 27.22 26.30 -2.21
CA VAL A 131 28.03 25.10 -2.44
C VAL A 131 29.15 24.97 -1.42
N ALA A 132 29.82 26.08 -1.07
CA ALA A 132 30.85 26.08 -0.05
C ALA A 132 30.29 25.69 1.34
N GLN A 133 29.14 26.25 1.72
CA GLN A 133 28.45 25.92 2.96
C GLN A 133 28.03 24.45 3.00
N ARG A 134 27.43 23.94 1.91
CA ARG A 134 27.00 22.53 1.81
C ARG A 134 28.17 21.55 1.92
N ALA A 135 29.29 21.85 1.27
CA ALA A 135 30.47 21.01 1.36
C ALA A 135 31.05 20.96 2.78
N GLU A 136 31.08 22.09 3.49
CA GLU A 136 31.54 22.13 4.89
C GLU A 136 30.61 21.32 5.80
N GLN A 137 29.31 21.60 5.75
CA GLN A 137 28.28 20.85 6.48
C GLN A 137 28.40 19.34 6.28
N TYR A 138 28.52 18.90 5.02
CA TYR A 138 28.57 17.49 4.66
C TYR A 138 29.86 16.81 5.16
N LEU A 139 31.02 17.46 5.04
CA LEU A 139 32.29 16.89 5.50
C LEU A 139 32.41 16.87 7.03
N ASP A 140 31.85 17.86 7.71
CA ASP A 140 31.77 17.88 9.19
C ASP A 140 30.82 16.79 9.69
N PHE A 141 29.69 16.61 9.01
CA PHE A 141 28.77 15.50 9.25
C PHE A 141 29.47 14.14 9.12
N LEU A 142 30.19 13.91 8.03
CA LEU A 142 30.93 12.67 7.83
C LEU A 142 32.04 12.49 8.88
N ALA A 143 32.77 13.56 9.23
CA ALA A 143 33.76 13.49 10.30
C ALA A 143 33.14 13.05 11.63
N LEU A 144 31.99 13.64 12.01
CA LEU A 144 31.27 13.25 13.22
C LEU A 144 30.75 11.81 13.15
N PHE A 145 30.25 11.38 11.99
CA PHE A 145 29.86 9.99 11.74
C PHE A 145 31.04 9.03 11.95
N LEU A 146 32.22 9.33 11.38
CA LEU A 146 33.40 8.47 11.51
C LEU A 146 33.82 8.29 12.97
N GLU A 147 33.75 9.35 13.78
CA GLU A 147 34.03 9.26 15.21
C GLU A 147 33.00 8.40 15.97
N ARG A 148 31.71 8.56 15.65
CA ARG A 148 30.62 7.77 16.24
C ARG A 148 30.76 6.30 15.86
N LEU A 149 31.01 6.02 14.59
CA LEU A 149 31.29 4.67 14.09
C LEU A 149 32.51 4.09 14.80
N ALA A 150 33.61 4.84 14.92
CA ALA A 150 34.83 4.34 15.55
C ALA A 150 34.62 3.89 17.01
N ARG A 151 33.70 4.57 17.72
CA ARG A 151 33.29 4.28 19.10
C ARG A 151 32.29 3.14 19.20
N ASP A 152 31.27 3.14 18.34
CA ASP A 152 30.09 2.28 18.50
C ASP A 152 30.24 0.92 17.77
N GLN A 153 31.20 0.82 16.85
CA GLN A 153 31.42 -0.36 16.04
C GLN A 153 32.02 -1.52 16.85
N PRO A 154 31.52 -2.77 16.69
CA PRO A 154 32.19 -3.95 17.18
C PRO A 154 33.60 -4.10 16.54
N PRO A 155 34.67 -4.35 17.32
CA PRO A 155 36.02 -4.44 16.76
C PRO A 155 36.14 -5.56 15.72
N GLY A 156 36.80 -5.28 14.58
CA GLY A 156 37.20 -6.28 13.58
C GLY A 156 36.38 -6.34 12.29
N HIS A 157 35.29 -5.57 12.18
CA HIS A 157 34.48 -5.52 10.94
C HIS A 157 34.97 -4.38 10.03
N ARG A 158 35.26 -4.68 8.78
CA ARG A 158 35.71 -3.67 7.80
C ARG A 158 34.49 -3.12 7.05
N VAL A 159 34.40 -1.80 6.89
CA VAL A 159 33.35 -1.14 6.10
C VAL A 159 33.70 -1.24 4.62
N THR A 160 32.83 -1.87 3.85
CA THR A 160 32.99 -2.12 2.41
C THR A 160 32.11 -1.21 1.55
N GLY A 161 31.07 -0.61 2.15
CA GLY A 161 30.16 0.29 1.44
C GLY A 161 29.57 1.35 2.36
N LEU A 162 29.39 2.56 1.80
CA LEU A 162 28.62 3.64 2.40
C LEU A 162 27.71 4.25 1.35
N TRP A 163 26.45 4.41 1.70
CA TRP A 163 25.44 5.11 0.90
C TRP A 163 24.78 6.20 1.75
N ALA A 164 24.60 7.38 1.18
CA ALA A 164 23.90 8.49 1.81
C ALA A 164 22.52 8.70 1.17
N ASN A 165 21.49 8.91 1.99
CA ASN A 165 20.17 9.24 1.47
C ASN A 165 20.23 10.56 0.65
N GLY A 166 19.66 10.57 -0.54
CA GLY A 166 19.66 11.70 -1.47
C GLY A 166 18.56 12.73 -1.25
N GLU A 167 17.53 12.40 -0.47
CA GLU A 167 16.30 13.18 -0.30
C GLU A 167 16.46 14.34 0.70
N GLU A 168 15.79 14.26 1.86
CA GLU A 168 15.73 15.33 2.84
C GLU A 168 17.02 15.44 3.66
N THR A 169 17.41 16.69 3.90
CA THR A 169 18.47 17.02 4.86
C THR A 169 17.87 17.72 6.06
N HIS A 170 18.34 17.34 7.23
CA HIS A 170 18.00 18.00 8.48
C HIS A 170 19.29 18.32 9.22
N ASN A 171 19.17 19.22 10.19
CA ASN A 171 20.21 19.43 11.18
C ASN A 171 21.58 19.68 10.51
N GLY A 172 21.69 20.68 9.65
CA GLY A 172 22.94 21.09 9.03
C GLY A 172 23.40 20.13 7.94
N GLY A 173 22.49 19.75 7.04
CA GLY A 173 22.82 18.90 5.90
C GLY A 173 23.02 17.42 6.23
N GLN A 174 22.73 16.99 7.46
CA GLN A 174 22.90 15.60 7.89
C GLN A 174 21.83 14.69 7.28
N ARG A 175 22.23 13.44 7.03
CA ARG A 175 21.41 12.45 6.31
C ARG A 175 21.54 11.07 6.91
N VAL A 176 20.55 10.22 6.66
CA VAL A 176 20.67 8.80 6.97
C VAL A 176 21.78 8.18 6.13
N LEU A 177 22.66 7.41 6.77
CA LEU A 177 23.69 6.62 6.08
C LEU A 177 23.39 5.13 6.19
N ARG A 178 23.53 4.40 5.10
CA ARG A 178 23.64 2.95 5.13
C ARG A 178 25.12 2.56 5.18
N VAL A 179 25.47 1.75 6.17
CA VAL A 179 26.82 1.22 6.37
C VAL A 179 26.82 -0.26 6.07
N GLU A 180 27.66 -0.70 5.15
CA GLU A 180 27.84 -2.10 4.79
C GLU A 180 29.21 -2.60 5.27
N PHE A 181 29.20 -3.75 5.92
CA PHE A 181 30.38 -4.40 6.48
C PHE A 181 30.78 -5.64 5.66
N ALA A 182 32.05 -6.03 5.75
CA ALA A 182 32.64 -7.15 5.01
C ALA A 182 32.02 -8.52 5.33
N ASP A 183 31.30 -8.65 6.45
CA ASP A 183 30.57 -9.86 6.83
C ASP A 183 29.14 -9.91 6.28
N GLY A 184 28.73 -8.89 5.49
CA GLY A 184 27.38 -8.75 4.94
C GLY A 184 26.39 -8.03 5.88
N THR A 185 26.80 -7.66 7.10
CA THR A 185 25.96 -6.85 7.99
C THR A 185 25.73 -5.48 7.38
N ARG A 186 24.49 -4.97 7.48
CA ARG A 186 24.12 -3.63 7.05
C ARG A 186 23.37 -2.90 8.15
N LEU A 187 23.77 -1.65 8.41
CA LEU A 187 23.18 -0.79 9.44
C LEU A 187 22.77 0.56 8.84
N ALA A 188 21.70 1.15 9.36
CA ALA A 188 21.35 2.54 9.17
C ALA A 188 21.87 3.37 10.36
N TYR A 189 22.57 4.45 10.04
CA TYR A 189 22.95 5.52 10.97
C TYR A 189 22.02 6.71 10.76
N LYS A 190 21.32 7.12 11.81
CA LYS A 190 20.33 8.21 11.79
C LYS A 190 20.79 9.37 12.66
N PRO A 191 21.27 10.48 12.08
CA PRO A 191 21.86 11.59 12.82
C PRO A 191 20.82 12.60 13.35
N ARG A 192 19.80 12.12 14.06
CA ARG A 192 18.69 12.94 14.57
C ARG A 192 18.20 12.45 15.94
N PRO A 193 17.58 13.35 16.75
CA PRO A 193 17.25 13.04 18.13
C PRO A 193 15.99 12.19 18.29
N ALA A 194 15.19 11.98 17.24
CA ALA A 194 13.98 11.18 17.32
C ALA A 194 14.29 9.70 17.59
N THR A 195 13.55 9.13 18.54
CA THR A 195 13.84 7.83 19.15
C THR A 195 12.60 6.93 19.18
N GLY A 196 11.62 7.19 18.32
CA GLY A 196 10.39 6.40 18.30
C GLY A 196 10.63 4.95 17.86
N GLU A 197 11.63 4.66 17.02
CA GLU A 197 12.01 3.27 16.74
C GLU A 197 12.51 2.53 17.98
N ILE A 198 13.16 3.22 18.92
CA ILE A 198 13.59 2.60 20.19
C ILE A 198 12.36 2.32 21.06
N LEU A 199 11.47 3.31 21.22
CA LEU A 199 10.30 3.18 22.09
C LEU A 199 9.30 2.13 21.57
N PHE A 200 9.10 2.04 20.25
CA PHE A 200 8.08 1.17 19.66
C PHE A 200 8.65 -0.11 19.04
N LEU A 201 9.80 -0.06 18.36
CA LEU A 201 10.27 -1.15 17.49
C LEU A 201 11.44 -1.95 18.05
N ALA A 202 12.15 -1.50 19.09
CA ALA A 202 13.32 -2.23 19.59
C ALA A 202 12.96 -3.70 19.91
N THR A 203 13.85 -4.64 19.60
CA THR A 203 13.61 -6.09 19.83
C THR A 203 13.31 -6.43 21.28
N GLU A 204 13.77 -5.59 22.19
CA GLU A 204 13.59 -5.71 23.63
C GLU A 204 13.20 -4.34 24.19
N ASP A 205 12.49 -4.33 25.32
CA ASP A 205 12.09 -3.12 26.05
C ASP A 205 11.41 -2.04 25.18
N SER A 206 10.61 -2.47 24.20
CA SER A 206 9.73 -1.61 23.40
C SER A 206 8.26 -1.96 23.55
N VAL A 207 7.39 -1.04 23.12
CA VAL A 207 5.94 -1.26 23.12
C VAL A 207 5.55 -2.46 22.25
N PHE A 208 6.14 -2.63 21.06
CA PHE A 208 5.76 -3.76 20.20
C PHE A 208 6.34 -5.08 20.71
N ALA A 209 7.53 -5.08 21.32
CA ALA A 209 8.06 -6.26 22.00
C ALA A 209 7.18 -6.67 23.19
N LEU A 210 6.71 -5.71 23.99
CA LEU A 210 5.75 -5.95 25.06
C LEU A 210 4.47 -6.59 24.52
N LEU A 211 3.87 -6.00 23.48
CA LEU A 211 2.62 -6.49 22.88
C LEU A 211 2.78 -7.90 22.31
N ASN A 212 3.89 -8.18 21.62
CA ASN A 212 4.19 -9.50 21.08
C ASN A 212 4.38 -10.58 22.17
N ALA A 213 4.80 -10.19 23.38
CA ALA A 213 5.01 -11.11 24.51
C ALA A 213 3.74 -11.38 25.34
N LEU A 214 2.68 -10.58 25.17
CA LEU A 214 1.44 -10.75 25.91
C LEU A 214 0.61 -11.92 25.38
N PRO A 215 -0.15 -12.62 26.24
CA PRO A 215 -1.08 -13.64 25.78
C PRO A 215 -2.18 -13.01 24.89
N PRO A 216 -2.56 -13.66 23.78
CA PRO A 216 -3.63 -13.19 22.90
C PRO A 216 -4.93 -12.86 23.63
N ALA A 217 -5.55 -11.74 23.30
CA ALA A 217 -6.87 -11.36 23.83
C ALA A 217 -8.02 -12.03 23.06
N SER A 218 -7.97 -11.96 21.74
CA SER A 218 -8.94 -12.58 20.82
C SER A 218 -8.27 -13.48 19.79
N GLY A 219 -7.10 -13.08 19.28
CA GLY A 219 -6.28 -13.82 18.33
C GLY A 219 -4.82 -13.41 18.46
N PRO A 220 -3.89 -14.23 17.95
CA PRO A 220 -2.46 -13.93 18.03
C PRO A 220 -2.13 -12.71 17.18
N ILE A 221 -1.20 -11.88 17.64
CA ILE A 221 -0.68 -10.76 16.87
C ILE A 221 0.83 -10.90 16.67
N ARG A 222 1.35 -10.18 15.68
CA ARG A 222 2.79 -10.00 15.52
C ARG A 222 3.08 -8.64 14.92
N LEU A 223 3.64 -7.76 15.73
CA LEU A 223 4.13 -6.44 15.35
C LEU A 223 5.62 -6.51 14.97
N PRO A 224 6.08 -5.67 14.03
CA PRO A 224 7.48 -5.63 13.61
C PRO A 224 8.38 -5.19 14.76
N THR A 225 9.50 -5.87 14.96
CA THR A 225 10.57 -5.41 15.86
C THR A 225 11.92 -5.49 15.17
N MET A 226 12.83 -4.60 15.51
CA MET A 226 14.15 -4.49 14.89
C MET A 226 15.20 -4.07 15.92
N ARG A 227 16.46 -4.40 15.65
CA ARG A 227 17.57 -3.98 16.48
C ARG A 227 17.82 -2.50 16.26
N THR A 228 17.51 -1.73 17.28
CA THR A 228 17.73 -0.29 17.32
C THR A 228 18.42 0.05 18.64
N TRP A 229 19.45 0.90 18.60
CA TRP A 229 20.16 1.31 19.81
C TRP A 229 20.76 2.70 19.68
N THR A 230 21.05 3.31 20.83
CA THR A 230 21.95 4.46 20.94
C THR A 230 23.25 4.03 21.60
N SER A 231 24.32 4.82 21.45
CA SER A 231 25.57 4.52 22.14
C SER A 231 25.57 4.93 23.61
N SER A 232 26.62 4.57 24.33
CA SER A 232 26.90 5.07 25.68
C SER A 232 27.61 6.44 25.70
N GLY A 233 27.86 7.06 24.54
CA GLY A 233 28.55 8.34 24.43
C GLY A 233 27.78 9.54 25.01
N PRO A 234 28.45 10.67 25.24
CA PRO A 234 27.81 11.90 25.73
C PRO A 234 26.82 12.49 24.72
N ASP A 235 26.96 12.15 23.43
CA ASP A 235 26.14 12.65 22.32
C ASP A 235 25.07 11.65 21.85
N ARG A 236 24.78 10.62 22.63
CA ARG A 236 23.82 9.54 22.29
C ARG A 236 22.39 10.01 22.00
N ALA A 237 22.00 11.18 22.51
CA ALA A 237 20.68 11.76 22.27
C ALA A 237 20.56 12.43 20.88
N CYS A 238 21.66 12.51 20.11
CA CYS A 238 21.69 13.19 18.82
C CYS A 238 21.57 12.24 17.62
N TYR A 239 21.57 10.92 17.84
CA TYR A 239 21.56 9.94 16.77
C TYR A 239 21.19 8.53 17.26
N SER A 240 20.82 7.66 16.33
CA SER A 240 20.55 6.25 16.59
C SER A 240 21.17 5.34 15.51
N TRP A 241 21.34 4.08 15.88
CA TRP A 241 21.66 2.99 14.97
C TRP A 241 20.46 2.07 14.84
N GLN A 242 20.26 1.55 13.65
CA GLN A 242 19.21 0.61 13.33
C GLN A 242 19.77 -0.45 12.39
N GLU A 243 19.34 -1.70 12.52
CA GLU A 243 19.65 -2.69 11.49
C GLU A 243 18.95 -2.37 10.17
N TRP A 244 19.62 -2.65 9.05
CA TRP A 244 19.03 -2.47 7.74
C TRP A 244 18.02 -3.60 7.45
N ILE A 245 16.79 -3.24 7.11
CA ILE A 245 15.74 -4.20 6.79
C ILE A 245 15.82 -4.58 5.32
N GLU A 246 16.23 -5.81 5.03
CA GLU A 246 16.29 -6.34 3.66
C GLU A 246 14.90 -6.70 3.12
N PRO A 247 14.69 -6.62 1.79
CA PRO A 247 13.50 -7.19 1.17
C PRO A 247 13.45 -8.71 1.39
N PRO A 248 12.26 -9.32 1.35
CA PRO A 248 12.14 -10.77 1.44
C PRO A 248 12.70 -11.46 0.18
N ASP A 249 13.07 -12.74 0.29
CA ASP A 249 13.61 -13.53 -0.82
C ASP A 249 12.61 -13.68 -1.99
N THR A 250 11.32 -13.59 -1.69
CA THR A 250 10.23 -13.68 -2.67
C THR A 250 10.01 -12.33 -3.36
N TRP A 251 10.66 -12.14 -4.51
CA TRP A 251 10.62 -10.89 -5.29
C TRP A 251 10.24 -11.11 -6.76
N GLY A 252 9.04 -10.67 -7.15
CA GLY A 252 8.43 -10.95 -8.46
C GLY A 252 7.92 -9.72 -9.19
N VAL A 253 7.31 -9.90 -10.37
CA VAL A 253 6.70 -8.83 -11.15
C VAL A 253 5.27 -8.59 -10.65
N LEU A 254 4.96 -7.36 -10.26
CA LEU A 254 3.63 -6.93 -9.82
C LEU A 254 2.83 -6.27 -10.96
N ARG A 255 3.53 -5.56 -11.85
CA ARG A 255 2.96 -4.91 -13.03
C ARG A 255 4.01 -4.86 -14.14
N ALA A 256 3.57 -5.00 -15.39
CA ALA A 256 4.43 -4.89 -16.56
C ALA A 256 3.77 -3.99 -17.62
N ASP A 257 4.59 -3.24 -18.36
CA ASP A 257 4.20 -2.45 -19.52
C ASP A 257 5.35 -2.41 -20.53
N GLY A 258 5.19 -3.11 -21.65
CA GLY A 258 6.28 -3.33 -22.61
C GLY A 258 7.48 -4.03 -21.98
N GLU A 259 8.65 -3.39 -22.05
CA GLU A 259 9.89 -3.89 -21.44
C GLU A 259 10.05 -3.49 -19.96
N LEU A 260 9.21 -2.58 -19.46
CA LEU A 260 9.26 -2.12 -18.07
C LEU A 260 8.48 -3.08 -17.17
N SER A 261 9.08 -3.42 -16.02
CA SER A 261 8.44 -4.20 -14.97
C SER A 261 8.62 -3.52 -13.62
N LEU A 262 7.51 -3.40 -12.88
CA LEU A 262 7.49 -3.01 -11.48
C LEU A 262 7.52 -4.28 -10.64
N ARG A 263 8.59 -4.44 -9.86
CA ARG A 263 8.85 -5.63 -9.06
C ARG A 263 8.68 -5.36 -7.58
N GLY A 264 8.23 -6.35 -6.84
CA GLY A 264 8.01 -6.26 -5.40
C GLY A 264 7.81 -7.62 -4.78
N ALA A 265 7.38 -7.65 -3.52
CA ALA A 265 7.14 -8.91 -2.83
C ALA A 265 5.93 -9.64 -3.43
N VAL A 266 6.13 -10.92 -3.78
CA VAL A 266 5.08 -11.81 -4.29
C VAL A 266 5.02 -13.05 -3.41
N LEU A 267 3.96 -13.15 -2.59
CA LEU A 267 3.83 -14.18 -1.57
C LEU A 267 2.83 -15.27 -1.99
N GLU A 268 2.94 -16.46 -1.41
CA GLU A 268 1.83 -17.43 -1.51
C GLU A 268 0.56 -16.86 -0.83
N PRO A 269 -0.65 -17.16 -1.32
CA PRO A 269 -1.90 -16.59 -0.79
C PRO A 269 -2.06 -16.69 0.73
N ALA A 270 -1.70 -17.83 1.30
CA ALA A 270 -1.75 -18.04 2.74
C ALA A 270 -0.73 -17.16 3.50
N ALA A 271 0.46 -16.94 2.94
CA ALA A 271 1.48 -16.08 3.49
C ALA A 271 1.10 -14.59 3.34
N ALA A 272 0.53 -14.20 2.21
CA ALA A 272 -0.05 -12.87 2.00
C ALA A 272 -1.16 -12.57 3.02
N ALA A 273 -2.06 -13.52 3.28
CA ALA A 273 -3.10 -13.36 4.30
C ALA A 273 -2.51 -13.15 5.71
N ARG A 274 -1.43 -13.86 6.06
CA ARG A 274 -0.72 -13.65 7.34
C ARG A 274 -0.01 -12.29 7.37
N TYR A 275 0.62 -11.88 6.28
CA TYR A 275 1.25 -10.58 6.16
C TYR A 275 0.22 -9.45 6.37
N TRP A 276 -0.94 -9.52 5.71
CA TRP A 276 -1.97 -8.50 5.82
C TRP A 276 -2.67 -8.50 7.18
N HIS A 277 -2.79 -9.64 7.87
CA HIS A 277 -3.18 -9.66 9.30
C HIS A 277 -2.18 -8.90 10.18
N ARG A 278 -0.88 -9.07 9.96
CA ARG A 278 0.16 -8.33 10.70
C ARG A 278 0.18 -6.85 10.34
N ALA A 279 -0.06 -6.50 9.08
CA ALA A 279 -0.26 -5.12 8.64
C ALA A 279 -1.48 -4.48 9.31
N GLY A 280 -2.58 -5.23 9.47
CA GLY A 280 -3.73 -4.80 10.27
C GLY A 280 -3.40 -4.58 11.73
N SER A 281 -2.59 -5.46 12.32
CA SER A 281 -2.09 -5.28 13.69
C SER A 281 -1.29 -3.98 13.83
N LEU A 282 -0.40 -3.71 12.87
CA LEU A 282 0.38 -2.47 12.80
C LEU A 282 -0.53 -1.24 12.62
N ALA A 283 -1.54 -1.31 11.75
CA ALA A 283 -2.47 -0.20 11.52
C ALA A 283 -3.25 0.15 12.80
N ALA A 284 -3.73 -0.84 13.54
CA ALA A 284 -4.37 -0.62 14.83
C ALA A 284 -3.42 -0.01 15.86
N ALA A 285 -2.18 -0.50 15.94
CA ALA A 285 -1.17 0.06 16.84
C ALA A 285 -0.78 1.50 16.47
N ALA A 286 -0.58 1.79 15.18
CA ALA A 286 -0.29 3.12 14.68
C ALA A 286 -1.40 4.10 15.02
N PHE A 287 -2.66 3.72 14.80
CA PHE A 287 -3.81 4.53 15.16
C PHE A 287 -3.91 4.74 16.68
N ALA A 288 -3.73 3.68 17.48
CA ALA A 288 -3.81 3.74 18.94
C ALA A 288 -2.76 4.65 19.58
N PHE A 289 -1.52 4.60 19.07
CA PHE A 289 -0.40 5.37 19.59
C PHE A 289 -0.17 6.69 18.86
N GLY A 290 -1.06 7.04 17.92
CA GLY A 290 -0.97 8.29 17.17
C GLY A 290 0.30 8.40 16.33
N ILE A 291 0.76 7.28 15.76
CA ILE A 291 1.94 7.23 14.88
C ILE A 291 1.54 7.74 13.51
N THR A 292 2.24 8.77 13.04
CA THR A 292 1.98 9.44 11.76
C THR A 292 3.18 9.33 10.82
N ASP A 293 3.03 9.89 9.62
CA ASP A 293 4.10 9.92 8.60
C ASP A 293 4.51 8.53 8.10
N LEU A 294 3.61 7.54 8.19
CA LEU A 294 3.82 6.18 7.69
C LEU A 294 3.48 6.06 6.20
N ILE A 295 3.98 6.99 5.37
CA ILE A 295 3.75 7.05 3.92
C ILE A 295 4.59 6.02 3.15
N GLY A 296 4.39 5.92 1.83
CA GLY A 296 5.10 5.01 0.93
C GLY A 296 6.58 5.38 0.82
N GLY A 297 7.40 4.74 1.66
CA GLY A 297 8.81 5.07 1.90
C GLY A 297 9.21 4.81 3.36
N ASN A 298 8.26 5.03 4.27
CA ASN A 298 8.45 4.87 5.72
C ASN A 298 7.91 3.54 6.27
N VAL A 299 7.22 2.74 5.45
CA VAL A 299 6.81 1.36 5.77
C VAL A 299 7.32 0.43 4.68
N LEU A 300 8.19 -0.51 5.05
CA LEU A 300 8.83 -1.43 4.12
C LEU A 300 8.42 -2.87 4.42
N ILE A 301 8.00 -3.63 3.40
CA ILE A 301 8.06 -5.08 3.50
C ILE A 301 9.52 -5.52 3.59
N GLY A 302 9.79 -6.35 4.58
CA GLY A 302 11.10 -6.94 4.77
C GLY A 302 11.05 -8.21 5.60
N GLN A 303 12.20 -8.86 5.74
CA GLN A 303 12.32 -10.10 6.51
C GLN A 303 13.68 -10.13 7.21
N ARG A 304 13.66 -10.24 8.55
CA ARG A 304 14.89 -10.38 9.33
C ARG A 304 15.28 -11.86 9.45
N PRO A 305 16.58 -12.17 9.62
CA PRO A 305 17.00 -13.51 10.03
C PRO A 305 16.27 -13.93 11.31
N GLY A 306 15.59 -15.07 11.26
CA GLY A 306 14.82 -15.61 12.38
C GLY A 306 13.34 -15.18 12.43
N ASP A 307 12.90 -14.22 11.60
CA ASP A 307 11.48 -13.86 11.57
C ASP A 307 10.60 -14.97 10.97
N GLY A 308 11.18 -15.83 10.13
CA GLY A 308 10.47 -16.92 9.43
C GLY A 308 9.58 -16.45 8.27
N GLU A 309 9.01 -15.24 8.35
CA GLU A 309 8.12 -14.67 7.33
C GLU A 309 8.28 -13.14 7.25
N PRO A 310 7.89 -12.51 6.11
CA PRO A 310 7.96 -11.07 5.94
C PRO A 310 6.99 -10.29 6.87
N LEU A 311 7.38 -9.06 7.20
CA LEU A 311 6.63 -8.11 8.03
C LEU A 311 6.65 -6.69 7.42
N PRO A 312 5.65 -5.85 7.73
CA PRO A 312 5.67 -4.42 7.39
C PRO A 312 6.46 -3.65 8.46
N PHE A 313 7.66 -3.19 8.14
CA PHE A 313 8.54 -2.47 9.05
C PHE A 313 8.42 -0.96 8.88
N PRO A 314 7.96 -0.22 9.90
CA PRO A 314 8.17 1.23 9.96
C PRO A 314 9.67 1.52 10.08
N VAL A 315 10.19 2.43 9.27
CA VAL A 315 11.62 2.77 9.24
C VAL A 315 11.92 4.25 9.44
N ASP A 316 10.93 5.11 9.66
CA ASP A 316 11.15 6.50 10.08
C ASP A 316 10.11 6.93 11.13
N LEU A 317 10.15 6.26 12.28
CA LEU A 317 9.12 6.40 13.32
C LEU A 317 9.49 7.55 14.26
N GLU A 318 9.26 8.78 13.82
CA GLU A 318 9.63 9.98 14.58
C GLU A 318 8.43 10.77 15.10
N ALA A 319 7.28 10.64 14.45
CA ALA A 319 6.05 11.32 14.81
C ALA A 319 5.06 10.32 15.44
N TYR A 320 4.72 10.54 16.71
CA TYR A 320 3.87 9.66 17.51
C TYR A 320 3.18 10.42 18.64
N PHE A 321 2.21 9.79 19.30
CA PHE A 321 1.30 10.43 20.27
C PHE A 321 0.51 11.62 19.70
N ALA A 322 0.24 11.62 18.40
CA ALA A 322 -0.72 12.54 17.79
C ALA A 322 -2.16 12.11 18.09
N ASP A 323 -3.06 13.08 18.25
CA ASP A 323 -4.47 12.80 18.46
C ASP A 323 -5.19 12.62 17.11
N LEU A 324 -5.29 11.38 16.66
CA LEU A 324 -5.82 11.07 15.32
C LEU A 324 -7.33 10.91 15.34
N ASP A 325 -7.98 11.51 14.34
CA ASP A 325 -9.42 11.37 14.11
C ASP A 325 -9.71 10.34 13.03
N ARG A 326 -8.77 10.13 12.10
CA ARG A 326 -8.93 9.26 10.93
C ARG A 326 -7.71 8.37 10.74
N LEU A 327 -7.91 7.18 10.18
CA LEU A 327 -6.81 6.24 9.99
C LEU A 327 -5.82 6.72 8.92
N PHE A 328 -6.28 7.44 7.89
CA PHE A 328 -5.39 7.97 6.84
C PHE A 328 -4.37 8.99 7.38
N GLU A 329 -4.63 9.63 8.52
CA GLU A 329 -3.69 10.56 9.17
C GLU A 329 -2.42 9.86 9.68
N THR A 330 -2.46 8.52 9.81
CA THR A 330 -1.25 7.74 10.06
C THR A 330 -0.28 7.76 8.88
N GLY A 331 -0.77 8.00 7.65
CA GLY A 331 -0.04 7.82 6.39
C GLY A 331 -0.14 6.41 5.80
N LEU A 332 -0.68 5.44 6.56
CA LEU A 332 -0.85 4.05 6.08
C LEU A 332 -1.88 3.93 4.95
N LEU A 333 -2.86 4.84 4.91
CA LEU A 333 -3.87 4.95 3.85
C LEU A 333 -3.77 6.32 3.17
N SER A 334 -4.24 6.41 1.93
CA SER A 334 -4.34 7.68 1.20
C SER A 334 -5.78 8.17 1.14
N ASP A 335 -6.00 9.46 1.40
CA ASP A 335 -7.26 10.16 1.11
C ASP A 335 -7.02 11.19 -0.02
N PRO A 336 -7.58 10.98 -1.24
CA PRO A 336 -7.41 11.90 -2.36
C PRO A 336 -7.98 13.31 -2.13
N ALA A 337 -8.89 13.49 -1.18
CA ALA A 337 -9.46 14.80 -0.87
C ALA A 337 -8.54 15.67 -0.02
N VAL A 338 -7.54 15.06 0.63
CA VAL A 338 -6.67 15.71 1.61
C VAL A 338 -5.20 15.64 1.20
N CYS A 339 -4.76 14.53 0.59
CA CYS A 339 -3.37 14.29 0.26
C CYS A 339 -3.08 14.56 -1.22
N ALA A 340 -2.04 15.37 -1.49
CA ALA A 340 -1.52 15.58 -2.85
C ALA A 340 -0.80 14.35 -3.43
N HIS A 341 -0.39 13.42 -2.56
CA HIS A 341 0.33 12.20 -2.93
C HIS A 341 -0.47 10.96 -2.53
N HIS A 342 -0.39 9.91 -3.35
CA HIS A 342 -1.19 8.69 -3.19
C HIS A 342 -0.36 7.47 -2.77
N HIS A 343 0.94 7.65 -2.48
CA HIS A 343 1.81 6.59 -1.97
C HIS A 343 1.65 6.49 -0.44
N ALA A 344 0.72 5.64 -0.02
CA ALA A 344 0.49 5.34 1.39
C ALA A 344 1.40 4.20 1.88
N GLY A 345 1.53 4.01 3.19
CA GLY A 345 2.30 2.88 3.73
C GLY A 345 1.75 1.50 3.39
N LEU A 346 0.44 1.38 3.13
CA LEU A 346 -0.23 0.15 2.69
C LEU A 346 -0.83 0.36 1.29
N GLU A 347 0.03 0.43 0.27
CA GLU A 347 -0.42 0.63 -1.12
C GLU A 347 -1.23 -0.56 -1.64
N ASN A 348 -2.37 -0.26 -2.26
CA ASN A 348 -3.21 -1.27 -2.91
C ASN A 348 -2.91 -1.49 -4.40
N VAL A 349 -2.23 -0.54 -5.03
CA VAL A 349 -2.00 -0.55 -6.48
C VAL A 349 -0.52 -0.39 -6.77
N ALA A 350 0.01 -1.24 -7.65
CA ALA A 350 1.36 -1.16 -8.19
C ALA A 350 1.50 0.01 -9.17
N ARG A 351 1.55 1.24 -8.63
CA ARG A 351 1.69 2.48 -9.43
C ARG A 351 3.11 2.68 -9.93
N TRP A 352 3.26 3.22 -11.13
CA TRP A 352 4.56 3.45 -11.76
C TRP A 352 5.31 4.66 -11.20
N CYS A 353 4.63 5.63 -10.58
CA CYS A 353 5.31 6.80 -10.04
C CYS A 353 6.13 6.48 -8.79
N GLU A 354 7.27 7.17 -8.70
CA GLU A 354 8.08 7.31 -7.50
C GLU A 354 7.91 8.74 -6.96
N LEU A 355 7.80 8.88 -5.64
CA LEU A 355 7.76 10.19 -5.01
C LEU A 355 9.15 10.84 -5.08
N ASP A 356 10.17 10.01 -4.84
CA ASP A 356 11.53 10.43 -4.56
C ASP A 356 12.41 10.59 -5.82
N GLY A 357 13.68 10.90 -5.58
CA GLY A 357 14.72 11.06 -6.59
C GLY A 357 15.05 12.50 -6.95
N PRO A 358 16.07 12.71 -7.80
CA PRO A 358 16.63 14.04 -8.06
C PRO A 358 15.64 14.99 -8.72
N ALA A 359 15.72 16.27 -8.34
CA ALA A 359 14.87 17.34 -8.87
C ALA A 359 15.13 17.63 -10.36
N THR A 360 16.25 17.15 -10.90
CA THR A 360 16.61 17.27 -12.31
C THR A 360 16.89 15.92 -12.97
N CYS A 361 16.81 15.90 -14.29
CA CYS A 361 17.22 14.76 -15.12
C CYS A 361 17.78 15.23 -16.46
N TRP A 362 18.55 14.38 -17.13
CA TRP A 362 19.02 14.60 -18.48
C TRP A 362 18.00 14.11 -19.50
N ARG A 363 17.66 14.95 -20.47
CA ARG A 363 16.73 14.66 -21.56
C ARG A 363 17.49 14.51 -22.88
N PRO A 364 17.44 13.34 -23.53
CA PRO A 364 18.02 13.15 -24.85
C PRO A 364 17.43 14.13 -25.86
N GLN A 365 18.30 14.74 -26.67
CA GLN A 365 17.93 15.62 -27.77
C GLN A 365 18.07 14.89 -29.11
N PRO A 366 17.33 15.30 -30.16
CA PRO A 366 17.39 14.65 -31.48
C PRO A 366 18.79 14.60 -32.12
N ASP A 367 19.69 15.49 -31.73
CA ASP A 367 21.06 15.56 -32.24
C ASP A 367 22.07 14.75 -31.42
N GLY A 368 21.59 13.93 -30.47
CA GLY A 368 22.40 13.06 -29.62
C GLY A 368 22.98 13.76 -28.39
N SER A 369 22.75 15.06 -28.19
CA SER A 369 23.12 15.76 -26.96
C SER A 369 22.15 15.43 -25.81
N LEU A 370 22.58 15.70 -24.57
CA LEU A 370 21.73 15.59 -23.38
C LEU A 370 21.50 16.97 -22.77
N ARG A 371 20.25 17.31 -22.46
CA ARG A 371 19.90 18.58 -21.81
C ARG A 371 19.48 18.36 -20.37
N LEU A 372 20.07 19.10 -19.43
CA LEU A 372 19.61 19.07 -18.04
C LEU A 372 18.33 19.87 -17.89
N GLU A 373 17.28 19.24 -17.36
CA GLU A 373 15.97 19.85 -17.14
C GLU A 373 15.46 19.58 -15.73
N ARG A 374 14.67 20.51 -15.19
CA ARG A 374 13.94 20.30 -13.93
C ARG A 374 12.82 19.30 -14.19
N ARG A 375 12.71 18.32 -13.32
CA ARG A 375 11.67 17.31 -13.34
C ARG A 375 10.31 17.94 -13.06
N THR A 376 9.34 17.71 -13.95
CA THR A 376 7.93 18.12 -13.78
C THR A 376 6.98 16.95 -13.59
N LEU A 377 7.47 15.72 -13.72
CA LEU A 377 6.72 14.46 -13.63
C LEU A 377 7.48 13.50 -12.71
N SER A 378 6.77 12.63 -11.97
CA SER A 378 7.41 11.60 -11.15
C SER A 378 8.29 10.67 -11.98
N LEU A 379 9.37 10.16 -11.38
CA LEU A 379 10.16 9.09 -12.01
C LEU A 379 9.34 7.79 -12.07
N THR A 380 9.64 6.95 -13.05
CA THR A 380 9.12 5.58 -13.08
C THR A 380 9.89 4.73 -12.07
N ARG A 381 9.23 4.20 -11.05
CA ARG A 381 9.80 3.14 -10.19
C ARG A 381 9.70 1.79 -10.87
N THR A 382 10.76 1.01 -10.75
CA THR A 382 10.85 -0.39 -11.22
C THR A 382 10.82 -1.39 -10.08
N GLU A 383 10.90 -0.90 -8.84
CA GLU A 383 10.82 -1.70 -7.62
C GLU A 383 9.91 -1.01 -6.60
N THR A 384 9.24 -1.78 -5.76
CA THR A 384 8.42 -1.27 -4.66
C THR A 384 8.56 -2.15 -3.42
N ARG A 385 8.72 -1.50 -2.26
CA ARG A 385 8.76 -2.15 -0.95
C ARG A 385 7.47 -1.96 -0.15
N THR A 386 6.44 -1.39 -0.76
CA THR A 386 5.20 -0.96 -0.11
C THR A 386 3.99 -1.71 -0.68
N VAL A 387 4.06 -2.14 -1.94
CA VAL A 387 3.04 -2.99 -2.56
C VAL A 387 3.42 -4.46 -2.40
N VAL A 388 2.48 -5.25 -1.90
CA VAL A 388 2.63 -6.70 -1.76
C VAL A 388 1.60 -7.40 -2.64
N GLY A 389 2.08 -8.30 -3.47
CA GLY A 389 1.26 -9.16 -4.31
C GLY A 389 1.32 -10.63 -3.91
N ASP A 390 0.61 -11.46 -4.66
CA ASP A 390 0.64 -12.90 -4.52
C ASP A 390 0.84 -13.67 -5.84
N THR A 391 1.03 -14.97 -5.71
CA THR A 391 1.23 -15.89 -6.84
C THR A 391 -0.02 -16.08 -7.72
N GLU A 392 -1.19 -15.60 -7.30
CA GLU A 392 -2.42 -15.55 -8.10
C GLU A 392 -2.59 -14.23 -8.87
N GLY A 393 -1.62 -13.31 -8.76
CA GLY A 393 -1.63 -12.01 -9.44
C GLY A 393 -2.48 -10.94 -8.74
N ARG A 394 -2.90 -11.16 -7.49
CA ARG A 394 -3.59 -10.15 -6.69
C ARG A 394 -2.57 -9.26 -5.99
N ALA A 395 -2.89 -7.98 -5.79
CA ALA A 395 -2.02 -7.02 -5.11
C ALA A 395 -2.79 -6.15 -4.12
N GLY A 396 -2.09 -5.65 -3.11
CA GLY A 396 -2.70 -4.83 -2.08
C GLY A 396 -3.45 -5.62 -1.01
N TYR A 397 -4.01 -4.91 -0.05
CA TYR A 397 -4.76 -5.53 1.04
C TYR A 397 -6.24 -5.76 0.69
N GLY A 398 -6.77 -5.15 -0.37
CA GLY A 398 -8.15 -5.34 -0.80
C GLY A 398 -8.58 -6.82 -0.85
N PRO A 399 -7.87 -7.69 -1.59
CA PRO A 399 -8.12 -9.14 -1.62
C PRO A 399 -8.00 -9.84 -0.25
N TYR A 400 -7.33 -9.22 0.70
CA TYR A 400 -7.01 -9.73 2.03
C TYR A 400 -7.69 -8.93 3.15
N LEU A 401 -8.76 -8.20 2.83
CA LEU A 401 -9.41 -7.25 3.74
C LEU A 401 -9.86 -7.93 5.05
N ALA A 402 -10.44 -9.13 5.00
CA ALA A 402 -10.82 -9.85 6.21
C ALA A 402 -9.61 -10.17 7.13
N ALA A 403 -8.46 -10.52 6.55
CA ALA A 403 -7.25 -10.78 7.33
C ALA A 403 -6.73 -9.49 7.98
N LEU A 404 -6.71 -8.38 7.24
CA LEU A 404 -6.31 -7.08 7.77
C LEU A 404 -7.25 -6.63 8.90
N LEU A 405 -8.56 -6.67 8.70
CA LEU A 405 -9.55 -6.29 9.72
C LEU A 405 -9.47 -7.17 10.97
N ARG A 406 -9.24 -8.49 10.80
CA ARG A 406 -8.99 -9.42 11.92
C ARG A 406 -7.77 -9.00 12.72
N GLY A 407 -6.66 -8.67 12.04
CA GLY A 407 -5.44 -8.20 12.67
C GLY A 407 -5.61 -6.91 13.45
N MET A 408 -6.36 -5.95 12.90
CA MET A 408 -6.72 -4.73 13.60
C MET A 408 -7.50 -5.03 14.89
N PHE A 409 -8.51 -5.89 14.81
CA PHE A 409 -9.31 -6.28 15.98
C PHE A 409 -8.49 -7.03 17.04
N ASP A 410 -7.60 -7.94 16.63
CA ASP A 410 -6.74 -8.69 17.55
C ASP A 410 -5.77 -7.79 18.31
N ALA A 411 -5.09 -6.88 17.61
CA ALA A 411 -4.17 -5.94 18.24
C ALA A 411 -4.91 -4.95 19.14
N TRP A 412 -6.05 -4.43 18.67
CA TRP A 412 -6.82 -3.45 19.42
C TRP A 412 -7.39 -4.01 20.73
N THR A 413 -7.98 -5.21 20.68
CA THR A 413 -8.51 -5.85 21.90
C THR A 413 -7.40 -6.23 22.87
N LEU A 414 -6.22 -6.63 22.39
CA LEU A 414 -5.04 -6.86 23.22
C LEU A 414 -4.62 -5.58 23.93
N MET A 415 -4.54 -4.45 23.21
CA MET A 415 -4.20 -3.14 23.78
C MET A 415 -5.26 -2.68 24.80
N CYS A 416 -6.55 -2.82 24.49
CA CYS A 416 -7.64 -2.50 25.43
C CYS A 416 -7.52 -3.26 26.75
N ARG A 417 -7.26 -4.57 26.69
CA ARG A 417 -7.13 -5.43 27.90
C ARG A 417 -5.88 -5.12 28.72
N ASN A 418 -4.86 -4.52 28.11
CA ASN A 418 -3.58 -4.23 28.75
C ASN A 418 -3.31 -2.72 28.86
N ARG A 419 -4.33 -1.86 28.70
CA ARG A 419 -4.21 -0.40 28.67
C ARG A 419 -3.36 0.16 29.82
N ALA A 420 -3.65 -0.24 31.06
CA ALA A 420 -2.92 0.26 32.23
C ALA A 420 -1.43 -0.12 32.19
N ARG A 421 -1.13 -1.38 31.83
CA ARG A 421 0.24 -1.89 31.71
C ARG A 421 1.01 -1.19 30.59
N ILE A 422 0.35 -0.89 29.47
CA ILE A 422 0.94 -0.15 28.35
C ILE A 422 1.24 1.29 28.76
N ALA A 423 0.30 1.97 29.44
CA ALA A 423 0.48 3.33 29.91
C ALA A 423 1.62 3.43 30.96
N GLU A 424 1.71 2.47 31.88
CA GLU A 424 2.81 2.35 32.84
C GLU A 424 4.16 2.14 32.12
N PHE A 425 4.20 1.20 31.17
CA PHE A 425 5.39 0.93 30.37
C PHE A 425 5.87 2.18 29.63
N ILE A 426 4.96 2.87 28.91
CA ILE A 426 5.28 4.11 28.21
C ILE A 426 5.72 5.20 29.19
N GLY A 427 5.05 5.35 30.33
CA GLY A 427 5.41 6.32 31.36
C GLY A 427 6.83 6.14 31.91
N GLU A 428 7.27 4.89 32.06
CA GLU A 428 8.62 4.55 32.52
C GLU A 428 9.70 4.73 31.43
N ARG A 429 9.39 4.43 30.16
CA ARG A 429 10.39 4.46 29.06
C ARG A 429 10.42 5.76 28.27
N ALA A 430 9.32 6.52 28.19
CA ALA A 430 9.26 7.71 27.32
C ALA A 430 10.17 8.86 27.80
N ALA A 431 10.61 8.85 29.06
CA ALA A 431 11.52 9.86 29.59
C ALA A 431 12.82 9.92 28.77
N GLY A 432 13.15 11.10 28.24
CA GLY A 432 14.34 11.31 27.41
C GLY A 432 14.14 11.02 25.92
N HIS A 433 12.98 10.52 25.50
CA HIS A 433 12.59 10.44 24.09
C HIS A 433 12.03 11.78 23.60
N VAL A 434 12.08 12.00 22.28
CA VAL A 434 11.49 13.18 21.64
C VAL A 434 10.64 12.77 20.43
N VAL A 435 9.60 13.57 20.19
CA VAL A 435 8.61 13.40 19.13
C VAL A 435 8.82 14.49 18.09
N ARG A 436 8.97 14.12 16.81
CA ARG A 436 8.98 15.06 15.68
C ARG A 436 7.62 15.72 15.57
N VAL A 437 7.63 17.04 15.41
CA VAL A 437 6.45 17.86 15.19
C VAL A 437 6.51 18.40 13.76
N ILE A 438 5.58 17.95 12.93
CA ILE A 438 5.47 18.39 11.53
C ILE A 438 4.68 19.70 11.54
N ALA A 439 5.39 20.83 11.56
CA ALA A 439 4.76 22.15 11.63
C ALA A 439 3.94 22.47 10.36
N ARG A 440 4.48 22.03 9.22
CA ARG A 440 3.97 22.23 7.87
C ARG A 440 4.40 21.03 7.01
N PRO A 441 3.59 20.57 6.04
CA PRO A 441 4.02 19.56 5.08
C PRO A 441 5.33 19.95 4.37
N THR A 442 6.25 19.00 4.20
CA THR A 442 7.58 19.33 3.62
C THR A 442 7.46 19.93 2.21
N ALA A 443 6.50 19.44 1.42
CA ALA A 443 6.25 19.90 0.05
C ALA A 443 5.91 21.40 -0.06
N ASP A 444 5.51 22.05 1.03
CA ASP A 444 5.10 23.46 1.04
C ASP A 444 6.26 24.43 1.32
N TYR A 445 7.43 23.94 1.75
CA TYR A 445 8.59 24.80 2.02
C TYR A 445 9.25 25.43 0.78
N PRO A 446 9.34 24.77 -0.39
CA PRO A 446 9.94 25.39 -1.58
C PRO A 446 9.21 26.65 -2.06
N ASP A 447 7.88 26.68 -1.95
CA ASP A 447 7.04 27.77 -2.48
C ASP A 447 6.55 28.74 -1.38
N GLY A 448 6.80 28.42 -0.11
CA GLY A 448 6.44 29.24 1.05
C GLY A 448 4.94 29.34 1.37
N GLY A 449 4.06 28.90 0.46
CA GLY A 449 2.61 28.95 0.62
C GLY A 449 2.07 30.37 0.84
N GLU A 450 0.81 30.48 1.28
CA GLU A 450 0.18 31.77 1.61
C GLU A 450 0.59 32.29 3.01
N VAL A 451 1.16 31.42 3.85
CA VAL A 451 1.52 31.73 5.25
C VAL A 451 3.03 31.99 5.36
N PRO A 452 3.45 33.18 5.84
CA PRO A 452 4.86 33.49 6.04
C PRO A 452 5.57 32.48 6.94
N PHE A 453 6.86 32.24 6.67
CA PHE A 453 7.69 31.43 7.55
C PHE A 453 7.91 32.13 8.90
N THR A 454 7.88 31.34 9.96
CA THR A 454 8.31 31.70 11.31
C THR A 454 9.82 32.00 11.34
N ASP A 455 10.30 32.62 12.41
CA ASP A 455 11.74 32.85 12.58
C ASP A 455 12.49 31.51 12.66
N GLY A 456 11.90 30.51 13.33
CA GLY A 456 12.44 29.15 13.42
C GLY A 456 12.52 28.41 12.08
N GLU A 457 11.52 28.54 11.21
CA GLU A 457 11.56 27.98 9.85
C GLU A 457 12.60 28.71 8.99
N SER A 458 12.57 30.05 9.00
CA SER A 458 13.47 30.89 8.21
C SER A 458 14.95 30.64 8.54
N ALA A 459 15.28 30.48 9.83
CA ALA A 459 16.63 30.18 10.27
C ALA A 459 17.15 28.82 9.79
N GLN A 460 16.27 27.82 9.65
CA GLN A 460 16.62 26.49 9.15
C GLN A 460 16.74 26.47 7.63
N LEU A 461 15.79 27.10 6.92
CA LEU A 461 15.82 27.26 5.48
C LEU A 461 17.06 28.03 5.00
N ALA A 462 17.48 29.06 5.75
CA ALA A 462 18.71 29.80 5.46
C ALA A 462 19.98 28.92 5.49
N ARG A 463 19.94 27.76 6.17
CA ARG A 463 21.02 26.78 6.18
C ARG A 463 20.90 25.70 5.10
N GLY A 464 19.80 25.71 4.34
CA GLY A 464 19.44 24.70 3.36
C GLY A 464 18.79 23.45 3.97
N ASP A 465 18.33 23.50 5.22
CA ASP A 465 17.65 22.37 5.85
C ASP A 465 16.13 22.46 5.60
N VAL A 466 15.47 21.30 5.51
CA VAL A 466 14.02 21.23 5.74
C VAL A 466 13.78 21.44 7.24
N PRO A 467 12.94 22.42 7.64
CA PRO A 467 12.68 22.69 9.05
C PRO A 467 12.27 21.45 9.83
N TYR A 468 12.96 21.20 10.94
CA TYR A 468 12.80 20.03 11.78
C TYR A 468 12.56 20.47 13.23
N PHE A 469 11.35 20.22 13.73
CA PHE A 469 10.95 20.55 15.08
C PHE A 469 10.61 19.30 15.88
N PHE A 470 10.77 19.37 17.20
CA PHE A 470 10.43 18.28 18.09
C PHE A 470 10.05 18.77 19.48
N ARG A 471 9.42 17.89 20.25
CA ARG A 471 9.04 18.08 21.66
C ARG A 471 9.49 16.87 22.47
N ALA A 472 9.71 17.05 23.76
CA ALA A 472 9.95 15.88 24.61
C ALA A 472 8.68 15.00 24.67
N ALA A 473 8.85 13.68 24.74
CA ALA A 473 7.74 12.72 24.70
C ALA A 473 6.81 12.81 25.94
N ASP A 474 7.23 13.51 26.98
CA ASP A 474 6.45 13.87 28.17
C ASP A 474 5.77 15.25 28.06
N GLY A 475 5.94 15.96 26.96
CA GLY A 475 5.37 17.28 26.69
C GLY A 475 6.42 18.40 26.76
N GLY A 476 5.96 19.65 26.90
CA GLY A 476 6.83 20.82 26.93
C GLY A 476 6.82 21.65 25.64
N PRO A 477 7.73 22.62 25.51
CA PRO A 477 7.72 23.58 24.39
C PRO A 477 8.22 22.94 23.09
N LEU A 478 7.88 23.58 21.96
CA LEU A 478 8.43 23.24 20.66
C LEU A 478 9.91 23.65 20.58
N LEU A 479 10.75 22.74 20.09
CA LEU A 479 12.20 22.88 20.04
C LEU A 479 12.74 22.69 18.63
N ALA A 480 13.78 23.45 18.28
CA ALA A 480 14.63 23.22 17.12
C ALA A 480 16.10 23.06 17.54
N MET A 481 16.91 22.35 16.75
CA MET A 481 18.36 22.22 17.04
C MET A 481 19.11 23.52 16.71
N ARG A 482 19.90 24.03 17.68
CA ARG A 482 20.65 25.30 17.58
C ARG A 482 21.87 25.22 16.65
N MET A 483 22.72 24.20 16.80
CA MET A 483 23.97 24.06 16.03
C MET A 483 24.24 22.61 15.63
N PRO A 484 23.87 22.22 14.40
CA PRO A 484 24.19 20.91 13.87
C PRO A 484 25.19 20.98 12.67
N PRO A 485 26.02 19.94 12.43
CA PRO A 485 26.21 18.73 13.24
C PRO A 485 26.90 19.03 14.58
N GLY A 486 26.36 18.48 15.67
CA GLY A 486 26.79 18.81 17.04
C GLY A 486 26.93 17.59 17.95
N ARG A 487 27.84 17.69 18.94
CA ARG A 487 28.10 16.66 19.97
C ARG A 487 27.19 16.75 21.19
N ALA A 488 26.28 17.73 21.21
CA ALA A 488 25.32 17.89 22.29
C ALA A 488 24.00 18.34 21.68
N LEU A 489 22.90 17.78 22.17
CA LEU A 489 21.56 18.23 21.80
C LEU A 489 21.36 19.62 22.41
N ARG A 490 21.54 20.65 21.58
CA ARG A 490 21.31 22.05 21.96
C ARG A 490 20.07 22.53 21.24
N THR A 491 19.12 23.05 22.00
CA THR A 491 17.82 23.44 21.47
C THR A 491 17.50 24.90 21.74
N ASP A 492 16.68 25.48 20.87
CA ASP A 492 16.05 26.78 21.02
C ASP A 492 14.53 26.63 21.10
N LEU A 493 13.90 27.51 21.86
CA LEU A 493 12.45 27.70 21.81
C LEU A 493 12.10 28.32 20.46
N THR A 494 11.01 27.86 19.86
CA THR A 494 10.54 28.35 18.57
C THR A 494 9.14 28.96 18.69
N ASP A 495 8.87 29.91 17.80
CA ASP A 495 7.69 30.77 17.75
C ASP A 495 6.55 30.21 16.90
N ALA A 496 6.65 28.96 16.45
CA ALA A 496 5.64 28.40 15.56
C ALA A 496 4.27 28.41 16.27
N PRO A 497 3.24 29.06 15.68
CA PRO A 497 1.93 29.10 16.28
C PRO A 497 1.44 27.67 16.50
N GLY A 498 0.73 27.45 17.60
CA GLY A 498 0.01 26.20 17.79
C GLY A 498 -0.79 25.88 16.53
N TRP A 499 -0.74 24.63 16.05
CA TRP A 499 -1.95 24.09 15.43
C TRP A 499 -3.09 24.40 16.41
N ASP A 500 -4.17 24.92 15.87
CA ASP A 500 -5.41 25.41 16.50
C ASP A 500 -5.66 24.94 17.96
N GLU A 501 -6.36 25.73 18.79
CA GLU A 501 -6.73 25.31 20.16
C GLU A 501 -7.43 23.93 20.18
N ASP A 502 -8.08 23.56 19.08
CA ASP A 502 -8.76 22.29 18.87
C ASP A 502 -7.84 21.11 18.44
N ARG A 503 -6.60 21.34 18.00
CA ARG A 503 -5.61 20.28 17.64
C ARG A 503 -4.22 20.58 18.23
N PRO A 504 -3.93 20.19 19.47
CA PRO A 504 -2.62 20.42 20.06
C PRO A 504 -1.52 19.65 19.35
N TRP A 505 -0.31 20.21 19.32
CA TRP A 505 0.88 19.50 18.85
C TRP A 505 1.09 18.17 19.61
N PRO A 506 1.57 17.11 18.95
CA PRO A 506 2.02 15.91 19.64
C PRO A 506 3.24 16.23 20.52
N PRO A 507 3.46 15.52 21.64
CA PRO A 507 2.61 14.45 22.17
C PRO A 507 1.35 14.96 22.87
N VAL A 508 0.25 14.24 22.69
CA VAL A 508 -1.02 14.45 23.40
C VAL A 508 -1.12 13.45 24.56
N ALA A 509 -1.25 13.97 25.79
CA ALA A 509 -1.23 13.15 27.00
C ALA A 509 -2.30 12.04 27.01
N ALA A 510 -3.51 12.37 26.53
CA ALA A 510 -4.61 11.41 26.44
C ALA A 510 -4.27 10.20 25.54
N VAL A 511 -3.52 10.39 24.44
CA VAL A 511 -3.09 9.29 23.56
C VAL A 511 -2.06 8.43 24.27
N ARG A 512 -1.05 9.05 24.88
CA ARG A 512 0.02 8.39 25.65
C ARG A 512 -0.53 7.52 26.79
N GLU A 513 -1.58 7.99 27.45
CA GLU A 513 -2.23 7.31 28.59
C GLU A 513 -3.30 6.29 28.15
N GLY A 514 -3.41 6.03 26.85
CA GLY A 514 -4.35 5.08 26.27
C GLY A 514 -5.81 5.54 26.40
N GLY A 515 -6.07 6.84 26.46
CA GLY A 515 -7.40 7.44 26.59
C GLY A 515 -8.40 6.99 25.54
N LYS A 516 -7.93 6.67 24.32
CA LYS A 516 -8.73 6.17 23.20
C LYS A 516 -8.79 4.63 23.10
N LEU A 517 -8.13 3.88 24.00
CA LEU A 517 -8.10 2.42 23.98
C LEU A 517 -9.35 1.81 24.63
N ASP A 518 -10.47 1.92 23.93
CA ASP A 518 -11.71 1.19 24.20
C ASP A 518 -12.25 0.53 22.93
N LEU A 519 -13.24 -0.35 23.05
CA LEU A 519 -13.77 -1.05 21.87
C LEU A 519 -14.36 -0.09 20.82
N ALA A 520 -14.95 1.03 21.22
CA ALA A 520 -15.57 1.95 20.28
C ALA A 520 -14.52 2.67 19.40
N GLY A 521 -13.35 2.96 19.96
CA GLY A 521 -12.26 3.66 19.26
C GLY A 521 -11.75 2.94 18.01
N LEU A 522 -11.90 1.61 17.92
CA LEU A 522 -11.49 0.86 16.73
C LEU A 522 -12.38 1.14 15.51
N GLY A 523 -13.66 1.45 15.72
CA GLY A 523 -14.66 1.47 14.66
C GLY A 523 -14.30 2.42 13.51
N ILE A 524 -13.75 3.59 13.83
CA ILE A 524 -13.37 4.60 12.83
C ILE A 524 -12.26 4.07 11.93
N ALA A 525 -11.24 3.44 12.53
CA ALA A 525 -10.14 2.87 11.77
C ALA A 525 -10.59 1.72 10.87
N LEU A 526 -11.51 0.86 11.34
CA LEU A 526 -12.10 -0.21 10.53
C LEU A 526 -12.86 0.34 9.33
N ARG A 527 -13.71 1.36 9.55
CA ARG A 527 -14.43 2.03 8.46
C ARG A 527 -13.45 2.56 7.43
N ASP A 528 -12.47 3.35 7.85
CA ASP A 528 -11.52 4.00 6.95
C ASP A 528 -10.71 2.97 6.14
N ALA A 529 -10.31 1.85 6.76
CA ALA A 529 -9.65 0.74 6.07
C ALA A 529 -10.54 0.09 4.99
N VAL A 530 -11.84 -0.05 5.24
CA VAL A 530 -12.81 -0.58 4.25
C VAL A 530 -13.09 0.43 3.14
N GLU A 531 -13.28 1.71 3.49
CA GLU A 531 -13.56 2.79 2.54
C GLU A 531 -12.43 2.97 1.53
N HIS A 532 -11.17 2.91 1.99
CA HIS A 532 -10.00 3.16 1.13
C HIS A 532 -9.88 2.16 -0.04
N VAL A 533 -10.24 0.89 0.15
CA VAL A 533 -10.25 -0.12 -0.92
C VAL A 533 -11.59 -0.25 -1.62
N TYR A 534 -12.59 0.54 -1.26
CA TYR A 534 -13.97 0.28 -1.70
C TYR A 534 -14.10 0.18 -3.23
N GLY A 535 -13.46 1.10 -3.95
CA GLY A 535 -13.49 1.16 -5.42
C GLY A 535 -12.64 0.08 -6.11
N ASP A 536 -11.70 -0.54 -5.40
CA ASP A 536 -10.78 -1.54 -5.94
C ASP A 536 -11.32 -2.98 -5.77
N LEU A 537 -12.36 -3.15 -4.94
CA LEU A 537 -12.93 -4.47 -4.62
C LEU A 537 -13.94 -4.92 -5.67
N THR A 538 -13.84 -6.18 -6.09
CA THR A 538 -14.84 -6.79 -6.99
C THR A 538 -16.18 -7.02 -6.26
N PRO A 539 -17.30 -7.23 -6.98
CA PRO A 539 -18.57 -7.62 -6.36
C PRO A 539 -18.47 -8.83 -5.44
N GLU A 540 -17.60 -9.80 -5.77
CA GLU A 540 -17.35 -11.00 -4.95
C GLU A 540 -16.58 -10.68 -3.65
N GLN A 541 -15.75 -9.64 -3.66
CA GLN A 541 -15.02 -9.14 -2.50
C GLN A 541 -15.84 -8.11 -1.69
N SER A 542 -17.08 -7.84 -2.11
CA SER A 542 -17.91 -6.79 -1.53
C SER A 542 -18.63 -7.17 -0.25
N ASP A 543 -18.93 -8.44 -0.06
CA ASP A 543 -19.44 -9.00 1.18
C ASP A 543 -18.51 -10.16 1.57
N VAL A 544 -17.68 -9.95 2.59
CA VAL A 544 -16.65 -10.91 2.99
C VAL A 544 -17.14 -11.72 4.19
N HIS A 545 -17.32 -13.01 4.00
CA HIS A 545 -17.61 -13.95 5.08
C HIS A 545 -16.45 -14.94 5.22
N ASP A 546 -15.60 -14.72 6.21
CA ASP A 546 -14.45 -15.56 6.51
C ASP A 546 -14.68 -16.25 7.88
N PRO A 547 -15.25 -17.47 7.89
CA PRO A 547 -15.54 -18.18 9.12
C PRO A 547 -14.27 -18.66 9.83
N GLU A 548 -13.17 -18.90 9.11
CA GLU A 548 -11.90 -19.32 9.70
C GLU A 548 -11.30 -18.20 10.57
N ARG A 549 -11.45 -16.95 10.14
CA ARG A 549 -11.03 -15.76 10.90
C ARG A 549 -12.14 -15.19 11.78
N GLY A 550 -13.36 -15.71 11.67
CA GLY A 550 -14.53 -15.17 12.36
C GLY A 550 -14.79 -13.71 12.01
N VAL A 551 -14.64 -13.34 10.72
CA VAL A 551 -14.89 -11.98 10.22
C VAL A 551 -16.04 -12.00 9.24
N ARG A 552 -17.04 -11.15 9.46
CA ARG A 552 -18.17 -10.98 8.55
C ARG A 552 -18.36 -9.51 8.25
N LEU A 553 -18.08 -9.11 7.01
CA LEU A 553 -18.22 -7.76 6.47
C LEU A 553 -19.40 -7.76 5.50
N SER A 554 -20.36 -6.87 5.72
CA SER A 554 -21.41 -6.57 4.75
C SER A 554 -21.39 -5.10 4.37
N ARG A 555 -21.42 -4.81 3.06
CA ARG A 555 -21.40 -3.45 2.54
C ARG A 555 -22.71 -3.10 1.83
N ARG A 556 -23.24 -1.92 2.15
CA ARG A 556 -24.45 -1.35 1.54
C ARG A 556 -24.14 -0.20 0.59
N GLY A 557 -22.98 0.45 0.75
CA GLY A 557 -22.46 1.47 -0.15
C GLY A 557 -21.02 1.87 0.20
N PRO A 558 -20.48 2.93 -0.44
CA PRO A 558 -19.10 3.37 -0.22
C PRO A 558 -18.83 3.84 1.22
N ARG A 559 -19.86 4.35 1.92
CA ARG A 559 -19.79 4.88 3.29
C ARG A 559 -20.78 4.22 4.24
N GLU A 560 -21.34 3.08 3.85
CA GLU A 560 -22.31 2.34 4.65
C GLU A 560 -21.98 0.85 4.66
N GLY A 561 -21.81 0.32 5.86
CA GLY A 561 -21.47 -1.08 6.03
C GLY A 561 -21.46 -1.52 7.49
N GLU A 562 -21.21 -2.79 7.69
CA GLU A 562 -20.95 -3.35 9.00
C GLU A 562 -19.89 -4.45 8.92
N VAL A 563 -19.03 -4.52 9.93
CA VAL A 563 -18.11 -5.63 10.15
C VAL A 563 -18.35 -6.24 11.51
N SER A 564 -18.29 -7.55 11.60
CA SER A 564 -18.39 -8.27 12.86
C SER A 564 -17.28 -9.28 13.04
N PHE A 565 -16.89 -9.44 14.30
CA PHE A 565 -15.79 -10.28 14.74
C PHE A 565 -16.27 -11.27 15.80
N ASP A 566 -15.99 -12.53 15.56
CA ASP A 566 -16.16 -13.55 16.58
C ASP A 566 -15.01 -13.45 17.59
N TRP A 567 -15.37 -13.47 18.88
CA TRP A 567 -14.44 -13.45 20.01
C TRP A 567 -14.75 -14.62 20.96
N PRO A 568 -14.29 -15.84 20.62
CA PRO A 568 -14.61 -17.06 21.37
C PRO A 568 -14.20 -17.01 22.84
N GLN A 569 -13.03 -16.45 23.16
CA GLN A 569 -12.51 -16.35 24.52
C GLN A 569 -13.39 -15.46 25.41
N ALA A 570 -14.15 -14.53 24.83
CA ALA A 570 -15.12 -13.71 25.54
C ALA A 570 -16.56 -14.23 25.40
N ALA A 571 -16.80 -15.29 24.60
CA ALA A 571 -18.11 -15.74 24.16
C ALA A 571 -18.98 -14.59 23.60
N ARG A 572 -18.36 -13.69 22.81
CA ARG A 572 -19.05 -12.55 22.18
C ARG A 572 -18.81 -12.47 20.68
N CYS A 573 -19.77 -11.86 19.98
CA CYS A 573 -19.61 -11.32 18.63
C CYS A 573 -19.64 -9.79 18.75
N ILE A 574 -18.61 -9.12 18.24
CA ILE A 574 -18.50 -7.66 18.25
C ILE A 574 -18.81 -7.13 16.86
N THR A 575 -19.85 -6.30 16.72
CA THR A 575 -20.25 -5.70 15.43
C THR A 575 -20.05 -4.20 15.46
N TYR A 576 -19.36 -3.68 14.44
CA TYR A 576 -19.26 -2.26 14.12
C TYR A 576 -20.09 -1.99 12.89
N ALA A 577 -21.08 -1.11 13.00
CA ALA A 577 -21.91 -0.67 11.88
C ALA A 577 -21.76 0.83 11.70
N TRP A 578 -21.63 1.29 10.45
CA TRP A 578 -21.47 2.70 10.13
C TRP A 578 -22.36 3.12 8.97
N ASP A 579 -22.76 4.38 9.02
CA ASP A 579 -23.35 5.17 7.94
C ASP A 579 -22.57 6.49 7.81
N GLU A 580 -22.98 7.39 6.93
CA GLU A 580 -22.29 8.66 6.70
C GLU A 580 -22.20 9.55 7.95
N ALA A 581 -23.08 9.36 8.94
CA ALA A 581 -23.18 10.22 10.11
C ALA A 581 -22.76 9.55 11.42
N LYS A 582 -22.88 8.22 11.53
CA LYS A 582 -22.80 7.51 12.82
C LYS A 582 -22.05 6.20 12.71
N LEU A 583 -21.29 5.91 13.76
CA LEU A 583 -20.74 4.60 14.04
C LEU A 583 -21.41 3.99 15.27
N ARG A 584 -21.82 2.73 15.19
CA ARG A 584 -22.52 1.98 16.24
C ARG A 584 -21.75 0.70 16.57
N LEU A 585 -21.55 0.45 17.86
CA LEU A 585 -20.97 -0.78 18.38
C LEU A 585 -22.07 -1.64 19.00
N ARG A 586 -22.13 -2.92 18.63
CA ARG A 586 -23.00 -3.94 19.22
C ARG A 586 -22.16 -5.10 19.73
N ILE A 587 -22.53 -5.63 20.89
CA ILE A 587 -21.85 -6.76 21.55
C ILE A 587 -22.91 -7.82 21.82
N ASP A 588 -22.90 -8.87 21.01
CA ASP A 588 -23.86 -9.97 21.10
C ASP A 588 -23.20 -11.21 21.72
N PRO A 589 -23.96 -12.15 22.32
CA PRO A 589 -23.44 -13.48 22.64
C PRO A 589 -22.87 -14.15 21.39
N LEU A 590 -21.73 -14.83 21.53
CA LEU A 590 -21.26 -15.74 20.49
C LEU A 590 -22.11 -17.00 20.57
N THR A 591 -23.19 -17.03 19.81
CA THR A 591 -23.92 -18.28 19.55
C THR A 591 -22.95 -19.20 18.81
N GLY A 592 -22.68 -20.39 19.36
CA GLY A 592 -21.80 -21.37 18.74
C GLY A 592 -22.21 -21.67 17.29
N THR A 593 -21.25 -22.12 16.50
CA THR A 593 -21.41 -22.67 15.14
C THR A 593 -22.85 -23.05 14.78
N ALA A 594 -23.37 -22.41 13.72
CA ALA A 594 -24.68 -22.64 13.10
C ALA A 594 -25.86 -22.54 14.07
N ASP A 595 -26.34 -21.32 14.33
CA ASP A 595 -27.77 -21.14 14.55
C ASP A 595 -28.45 -21.37 13.18
N PRO A 596 -29.22 -22.46 12.99
CA PRO A 596 -29.87 -22.74 11.72
C PRO A 596 -30.76 -21.58 11.27
N ALA A 597 -31.32 -20.81 12.21
CA ALA A 597 -32.16 -19.66 11.89
C ALA A 597 -31.33 -18.48 11.33
N ARG A 598 -30.11 -18.26 11.82
CA ARG A 598 -29.23 -17.21 11.31
C ARG A 598 -28.61 -17.59 9.98
N THR A 599 -28.13 -18.83 9.83
CA THR A 599 -27.61 -19.35 8.56
C THR A 599 -28.70 -19.33 7.48
N ALA A 600 -29.94 -19.71 7.82
CA ALA A 600 -31.10 -19.57 6.96
C ALA A 600 -31.34 -18.13 6.48
N VAL A 601 -31.25 -17.14 7.39
CA VAL A 601 -31.40 -15.71 7.05
C VAL A 601 -30.29 -15.25 6.11
N GLU A 602 -29.04 -15.66 6.36
CA GLU A 602 -27.88 -15.28 5.53
C GLU A 602 -27.97 -15.89 4.12
N ILE A 603 -28.32 -17.17 4.00
CA ILE A 603 -28.55 -17.83 2.71
C ILE A 603 -29.72 -17.15 1.97
N ARG A 604 -30.82 -16.86 2.68
CA ARG A 604 -31.98 -16.15 2.13
C ARG A 604 -31.60 -14.78 1.57
N GLU A 605 -30.93 -13.94 2.36
CA GLU A 605 -30.58 -12.58 1.95
C GLU A 605 -29.65 -12.57 0.73
N ARG A 606 -28.67 -13.50 0.71
CA ARG A 606 -27.76 -13.66 -0.43
C ARG A 606 -28.50 -14.09 -1.69
N LEU A 607 -29.40 -15.08 -1.61
CA LEU A 607 -30.24 -15.49 -2.74
C LEU A 607 -31.09 -14.33 -3.26
N LEU A 608 -31.79 -13.61 -2.39
CA LEU A 608 -32.60 -12.46 -2.81
C LEU A 608 -31.76 -11.35 -3.45
N ARG A 609 -30.53 -11.11 -2.98
CA ARG A 609 -29.60 -10.16 -3.60
C ARG A 609 -29.16 -10.63 -4.99
N LEU A 610 -28.76 -11.89 -5.14
CA LEU A 610 -28.42 -12.48 -6.45
C LEU A 610 -29.59 -12.31 -7.42
N GLY A 611 -30.82 -12.55 -6.97
CA GLY A 611 -32.02 -12.36 -7.78
C GLY A 611 -32.23 -10.90 -8.22
N ARG A 612 -31.99 -9.93 -7.35
CA ARG A 612 -32.09 -8.50 -7.70
C ARG A 612 -31.03 -8.09 -8.73
N ILE A 613 -29.79 -8.54 -8.57
CA ILE A 613 -28.70 -8.21 -9.49
C ILE A 613 -28.95 -8.89 -10.85
N ASP A 614 -29.29 -10.19 -10.86
CA ASP A 614 -29.65 -10.92 -12.08
C ASP A 614 -30.79 -10.20 -12.82
N ALA A 615 -31.86 -9.83 -12.13
CA ALA A 615 -32.98 -9.10 -12.73
C ALA A 615 -32.53 -7.73 -13.31
N SER A 616 -31.67 -7.00 -12.62
CA SER A 616 -31.16 -5.68 -13.08
C SER A 616 -30.29 -5.75 -14.34
N LEU A 617 -29.63 -6.89 -14.57
CA LEU A 617 -28.80 -7.13 -15.76
C LEU A 617 -29.61 -7.81 -16.87
N ARG A 618 -30.47 -8.76 -16.52
CA ARG A 618 -31.24 -9.59 -17.45
C ARG A 618 -32.40 -8.82 -18.09
N ALA A 619 -33.05 -7.92 -17.36
CA ALA A 619 -34.13 -7.09 -17.91
C ALA A 619 -33.66 -6.21 -19.09
N PRO A 620 -32.58 -5.39 -18.98
CA PRO A 620 -32.07 -4.63 -20.11
C PRO A 620 -31.49 -5.52 -21.21
N TRP A 621 -30.81 -6.63 -20.86
CA TRP A 621 -30.29 -7.57 -21.85
C TRP A 621 -31.41 -8.19 -22.71
N ALA A 622 -32.51 -8.59 -22.09
CA ALA A 622 -33.67 -9.14 -22.79
C ALA A 622 -34.43 -8.06 -23.59
N ALA A 623 -34.54 -6.84 -23.07
CA ALA A 623 -35.11 -5.70 -23.79
C ALA A 623 -34.28 -5.32 -25.04
N GLY A 624 -32.96 -5.48 -24.97
CA GLY A 624 -32.02 -5.34 -26.09
C GLY A 624 -31.99 -6.54 -27.05
N GLY A 625 -32.95 -7.47 -26.94
CA GLY A 625 -33.05 -8.61 -27.83
C GLY A 625 -31.97 -9.68 -27.65
N PHE A 626 -31.32 -9.73 -26.47
CA PHE A 626 -30.25 -10.68 -26.13
C PHE A 626 -28.98 -10.51 -27.00
N THR A 627 -28.65 -9.28 -27.40
CA THR A 627 -27.51 -9.00 -28.30
C THR A 627 -26.31 -8.33 -27.63
N ASP A 628 -26.49 -7.79 -26.42
CA ASP A 628 -25.42 -7.12 -25.67
C ASP A 628 -24.49 -8.16 -25.01
N THR A 629 -23.27 -8.26 -25.54
CA THR A 629 -22.25 -9.23 -25.11
C THR A 629 -21.62 -8.89 -23.76
N ASP A 630 -21.63 -7.61 -23.35
CA ASP A 630 -21.06 -7.19 -22.06
C ASP A 630 -22.01 -7.56 -20.92
N LEU A 631 -23.32 -7.32 -21.11
CA LEU A 631 -24.36 -7.78 -20.17
C LEU A 631 -24.40 -9.31 -20.07
N GLU A 632 -24.25 -10.02 -21.20
CA GLU A 632 -24.15 -11.48 -21.23
C GLU A 632 -22.94 -11.98 -20.40
N ALA A 633 -21.76 -11.41 -20.61
CA ALA A 633 -20.56 -11.78 -19.84
C ALA A 633 -20.68 -11.45 -18.34
N GLN A 634 -21.37 -10.36 -17.97
CA GLN A 634 -21.67 -10.03 -16.58
C GLN A 634 -22.65 -11.03 -15.94
N LEU A 635 -23.70 -11.43 -16.65
CA LEU A 635 -24.66 -12.45 -16.21
C LEU A 635 -23.99 -13.82 -16.04
N ASP A 636 -23.09 -14.20 -16.93
CA ASP A 636 -22.35 -15.47 -16.85
C ASP A 636 -21.42 -15.49 -15.63
N ARG A 637 -20.70 -14.40 -15.36
CA ARG A 637 -19.86 -14.26 -14.15
C ARG A 637 -20.69 -14.33 -12.88
N LEU A 638 -21.79 -13.58 -12.81
CA LEU A 638 -22.71 -13.60 -11.67
C LEU A 638 -23.27 -15.01 -11.42
N THR A 639 -23.71 -15.68 -12.50
CA THR A 639 -24.27 -17.03 -12.43
C THR A 639 -23.21 -18.04 -11.98
N GLY A 640 -21.99 -17.96 -12.54
CA GLY A 640 -20.88 -18.82 -12.15
C GLY A 640 -20.50 -18.68 -10.68
N ALA A 641 -20.34 -17.45 -10.20
CA ALA A 641 -20.05 -17.16 -8.80
C ALA A 641 -21.18 -17.60 -7.86
N GLY A 642 -22.44 -17.35 -8.26
CA GLY A 642 -23.62 -17.79 -7.55
C GLY A 642 -23.67 -19.32 -7.41
N ILE A 643 -23.37 -20.07 -8.47
CA ILE A 643 -23.35 -21.54 -8.48
C ILE A 643 -22.22 -22.10 -7.62
N ALA A 644 -21.03 -21.49 -7.67
CA ALA A 644 -19.90 -21.89 -6.83
C ALA A 644 -20.25 -21.79 -5.34
N TRP A 645 -20.92 -20.70 -4.94
CA TRP A 645 -21.43 -20.53 -3.58
C TRP A 645 -22.58 -21.48 -3.25
N LEU A 646 -23.58 -21.61 -4.13
CA LEU A 646 -24.76 -22.47 -3.93
C LEU A 646 -24.36 -23.94 -3.73
N ARG A 647 -23.26 -24.39 -4.34
CA ARG A 647 -22.71 -25.73 -4.13
C ARG A 647 -22.33 -25.99 -2.67
N GLY A 648 -21.74 -25.02 -1.99
CA GLY A 648 -21.47 -25.12 -0.55
C GLY A 648 -22.75 -25.24 0.26
N VAL A 649 -23.75 -24.42 -0.06
CA VAL A 649 -25.08 -24.47 0.57
C VAL A 649 -25.74 -25.84 0.37
N VAL A 650 -25.70 -26.39 -0.84
CA VAL A 650 -26.30 -27.70 -1.16
C VAL A 650 -25.58 -28.84 -0.45
N ALA A 651 -24.25 -28.79 -0.38
CA ALA A 651 -23.45 -29.80 0.32
C ALA A 651 -23.71 -29.82 1.83
N GLU A 652 -23.97 -28.66 2.45
CA GLU A 652 -24.16 -28.54 3.89
C GLU A 652 -25.62 -28.71 4.34
N HIS A 653 -26.57 -28.17 3.57
CA HIS A 653 -27.98 -28.06 3.98
C HIS A 653 -28.96 -28.79 3.07
N GLY A 654 -28.49 -29.46 2.01
CA GLY A 654 -29.36 -29.93 0.94
C GLY A 654 -29.95 -28.77 0.14
N TRP A 655 -31.03 -29.01 -0.60
CA TRP A 655 -31.63 -27.94 -1.40
C TRP A 655 -32.19 -26.82 -0.51
N PRO A 656 -31.83 -25.53 -0.75
CA PRO A 656 -32.38 -24.41 0.01
C PRO A 656 -33.83 -24.12 -0.42
N GLY A 657 -34.75 -24.98 0.00
CA GLY A 657 -36.18 -24.86 -0.23
C GLY A 657 -36.86 -23.84 0.69
N ARG A 658 -38.18 -23.73 0.59
CA ARG A 658 -39.01 -22.73 1.27
C ARG A 658 -38.83 -22.76 2.79
N GLY A 659 -38.63 -23.92 3.39
CA GLY A 659 -38.48 -24.12 4.82
C GLY A 659 -37.17 -23.55 5.35
N LEU A 660 -36.12 -23.55 4.54
CA LEU A 660 -34.81 -23.00 4.89
C LEU A 660 -34.73 -21.50 4.61
N VAL A 661 -35.09 -21.06 3.39
CA VAL A 661 -34.80 -19.69 2.93
C VAL A 661 -36.05 -18.86 2.61
N GLY A 662 -37.24 -19.42 2.73
CA GLY A 662 -38.48 -18.80 2.27
C GLY A 662 -38.69 -18.95 0.77
N ALA A 663 -39.96 -18.82 0.33
CA ALA A 663 -40.37 -19.16 -1.03
C ALA A 663 -39.67 -18.32 -2.12
N GLU A 664 -39.51 -17.01 -1.88
CA GLU A 664 -38.89 -16.10 -2.85
C GLU A 664 -37.42 -16.43 -3.11
N ALA A 665 -36.64 -16.68 -2.05
CA ALA A 665 -35.23 -17.04 -2.16
C ALA A 665 -35.05 -18.43 -2.80
N ALA A 666 -35.92 -19.39 -2.46
CA ALA A 666 -35.91 -20.73 -3.06
C ALA A 666 -36.15 -20.67 -4.58
N THR A 667 -37.07 -19.81 -5.05
CA THR A 667 -37.28 -19.56 -6.48
C THR A 667 -36.04 -18.97 -7.15
N VAL A 668 -35.33 -18.05 -6.49
CA VAL A 668 -34.06 -17.51 -7.03
C VAL A 668 -32.98 -18.60 -7.13
N ALA A 669 -32.87 -19.48 -6.13
CA ALA A 669 -31.92 -20.59 -6.17
C ALA A 669 -32.16 -21.51 -7.38
N SER A 670 -33.44 -21.82 -7.67
CA SER A 670 -33.79 -22.60 -8.87
C SER A 670 -33.49 -21.83 -10.17
N ALA A 671 -33.84 -20.55 -10.25
CA ALA A 671 -33.56 -19.73 -11.43
C ALA A 671 -32.06 -19.69 -11.76
N LEU A 672 -31.20 -19.57 -10.74
CA LEU A 672 -29.75 -19.58 -10.89
C LEU A 672 -29.25 -20.88 -11.56
N LEU A 673 -29.78 -22.04 -11.17
CA LEU A 673 -29.47 -23.32 -11.83
C LEU A 673 -30.01 -23.43 -13.25
N GLN A 674 -31.15 -22.82 -13.53
CA GLN A 674 -31.72 -22.81 -14.88
C GLN A 674 -30.88 -21.98 -15.84
N HIS A 675 -30.27 -20.89 -15.35
CA HIS A 675 -29.41 -19.99 -16.11
C HIS A 675 -27.97 -20.52 -16.26
N HIS A 676 -27.55 -21.45 -15.40
CA HIS A 676 -26.22 -22.04 -15.48
C HIS A 676 -26.07 -22.98 -16.68
N THR A 677 -25.07 -22.71 -17.52
CA THR A 677 -24.73 -23.49 -18.72
C THR A 677 -23.68 -24.59 -18.47
N GLY A 678 -23.02 -24.58 -17.31
CA GLY A 678 -21.95 -25.51 -16.94
C GLY A 678 -22.41 -26.81 -16.24
N ASP A 679 -21.43 -27.50 -15.63
CA ASP A 679 -21.48 -28.75 -14.84
C ASP A 679 -22.84 -29.48 -14.78
N LEU A 680 -23.07 -30.34 -15.79
CA LEU A 680 -24.27 -31.16 -15.88
C LEU A 680 -24.41 -32.15 -14.72
N ALA A 681 -23.33 -32.59 -14.07
CA ALA A 681 -23.40 -33.55 -12.98
C ALA A 681 -24.03 -32.91 -11.74
N PHE A 682 -23.55 -31.73 -11.35
CA PHE A 682 -24.11 -30.97 -10.24
C PHE A 682 -25.56 -30.56 -10.49
N ARG A 683 -25.89 -30.13 -11.72
CA ARG A 683 -27.28 -29.76 -12.06
C ARG A 683 -28.24 -30.95 -11.95
N ARG A 684 -27.82 -32.18 -12.29
CA ARG A 684 -28.62 -33.40 -12.10
C ARG A 684 -28.80 -33.75 -10.63
N GLU A 685 -27.75 -33.60 -9.82
CA GLU A 685 -27.83 -33.76 -8.37
C GLU A 685 -28.86 -32.79 -7.76
N CYS A 686 -28.77 -31.51 -8.12
CA CYS A 686 -29.75 -30.52 -7.66
C CYS A 686 -31.16 -30.81 -8.19
N LEU A 687 -31.33 -31.31 -9.42
CA LEU A 687 -32.66 -31.68 -9.92
C LEU A 687 -33.30 -32.75 -9.02
N ALA A 688 -32.57 -33.80 -8.64
CA ALA A 688 -33.10 -34.83 -7.75
C ALA A 688 -33.50 -34.25 -6.38
N LEU A 689 -32.72 -33.32 -5.85
CA LEU A 689 -33.06 -32.64 -4.58
C LEU A 689 -34.28 -31.71 -4.72
N ILE A 690 -34.41 -31.01 -5.85
CA ILE A 690 -35.57 -30.14 -6.15
C ILE A 690 -36.84 -30.97 -6.35
N GLU A 691 -36.75 -32.12 -7.03
CA GLU A 691 -37.88 -33.03 -7.22
C GLU A 691 -38.37 -33.56 -5.87
N ALA A 692 -37.47 -34.02 -5.00
CA ALA A 692 -37.81 -34.43 -3.63
C ALA A 692 -38.43 -33.27 -2.84
N ALA A 693 -37.83 -32.07 -2.87
CA ALA A 693 -38.38 -30.90 -2.20
C ALA A 693 -39.77 -30.50 -2.75
N ALA A 694 -40.03 -30.73 -4.04
CA ALA A 694 -41.33 -30.44 -4.66
C ALA A 694 -42.40 -31.49 -4.32
N GLU A 695 -42.02 -32.74 -4.07
CA GLU A 695 -42.90 -33.77 -3.51
C GLU A 695 -43.32 -33.43 -2.08
N ASP A 696 -42.39 -32.91 -1.28
CA ASP A 696 -42.61 -32.48 0.10
C ASP A 696 -43.30 -31.11 0.24
N GLY A 697 -43.55 -30.42 -0.88
CA GLY A 697 -44.17 -29.09 -0.90
C GLY A 697 -43.24 -27.94 -0.45
N ASP A 698 -41.94 -28.22 -0.32
CA ASP A 698 -40.89 -27.27 0.02
C ASP A 698 -40.34 -26.51 -1.21
N MET A 699 -40.72 -26.96 -2.41
CA MET A 699 -40.47 -26.28 -3.68
C MET A 699 -41.67 -26.39 -4.63
N LEU A 700 -41.78 -25.49 -5.61
CA LEU A 700 -42.87 -25.56 -6.59
C LEU A 700 -42.56 -26.60 -7.67
N ARG A 701 -43.51 -27.50 -7.97
CA ARG A 701 -43.37 -28.52 -9.03
C ARG A 701 -43.03 -27.93 -10.41
N ARG A 702 -43.50 -26.72 -10.69
CA ARG A 702 -43.16 -26.00 -11.93
C ARG A 702 -41.65 -25.72 -12.01
N ASP A 703 -40.99 -25.40 -10.91
CA ASP A 703 -39.57 -25.04 -10.89
C ASP A 703 -38.69 -26.27 -11.19
N ALA A 704 -39.12 -27.46 -10.75
CA ALA A 704 -38.54 -28.74 -11.16
C ALA A 704 -38.70 -28.94 -12.68
N ALA A 705 -39.91 -28.74 -13.23
CA ALA A 705 -40.17 -28.88 -14.67
C ALA A 705 -39.30 -27.96 -15.54
N TYR A 706 -39.11 -26.70 -15.11
CA TYR A 706 -38.23 -25.75 -15.79
C TYR A 706 -36.76 -26.18 -15.81
N LEU A 707 -36.26 -26.76 -14.71
CA LEU A 707 -34.89 -27.28 -14.64
C LEU A 707 -34.74 -28.57 -15.46
N THR A 708 -35.73 -29.46 -15.43
CA THR A 708 -35.78 -30.69 -16.24
C THR A 708 -35.66 -30.40 -17.72
N ASP A 709 -36.43 -29.44 -18.25
CA ASP A 709 -36.34 -29.02 -19.64
C ASP A 709 -35.00 -28.32 -19.95
N SER A 710 -34.46 -27.51 -19.03
CA SER A 710 -33.14 -26.87 -19.18
C SER A 710 -32.02 -27.90 -19.30
N LEU A 711 -32.06 -28.95 -18.48
CA LEU A 711 -31.11 -30.06 -18.50
C LEU A 711 -31.26 -30.89 -19.78
N ARG A 712 -32.48 -31.28 -20.15
CA ARG A 712 -32.75 -32.03 -21.39
C ARG A 712 -32.25 -31.30 -22.62
N ARG A 713 -32.47 -29.98 -22.70
CA ARG A 713 -31.94 -29.15 -23.79
C ARG A 713 -30.41 -29.18 -23.84
N ALA A 714 -29.74 -29.04 -22.69
CA ALA A 714 -28.28 -29.13 -22.61
C ALA A 714 -27.73 -30.53 -22.98
N GLU A 715 -28.53 -31.58 -22.78
CA GLU A 715 -28.25 -32.96 -23.19
C GLU A 715 -28.60 -33.26 -24.66
N GLY A 716 -29.13 -32.28 -25.42
CA GLY A 716 -29.59 -32.49 -26.80
C GLY A 716 -30.85 -33.36 -26.92
N ARG A 717 -31.63 -33.48 -25.83
CA ARG A 717 -32.87 -34.26 -25.77
C ARG A 717 -34.10 -33.36 -25.89
N PRO A 718 -35.21 -33.85 -26.46
CA PRO A 718 -36.47 -33.11 -26.43
C PRO A 718 -36.93 -32.81 -25.00
N GLN A 719 -37.48 -31.61 -24.80
CA GLN A 719 -38.05 -31.18 -23.53
C GLN A 719 -39.39 -31.89 -23.25
N LEU A 720 -39.80 -31.97 -21.99
CA LEU A 720 -41.05 -32.63 -21.59
C LEU A 720 -42.20 -31.64 -21.43
N TYR A 721 -41.92 -30.46 -20.89
CA TYR A 721 -42.95 -29.51 -20.47
C TYR A 721 -43.05 -28.29 -21.39
N GLY A 722 -42.13 -28.12 -22.35
CA GLY A 722 -42.18 -27.00 -23.29
C GLY A 722 -41.85 -25.66 -22.65
N THR A 723 -40.94 -25.62 -21.67
CA THR A 723 -40.59 -24.39 -20.95
C THR A 723 -39.51 -23.55 -21.63
N LYS A 724 -38.73 -24.14 -22.56
CA LYS A 724 -37.64 -23.46 -23.28
C LYS A 724 -38.04 -23.16 -24.73
N PHE A 725 -37.72 -21.95 -25.16
CA PHE A 725 -38.04 -21.42 -26.47
C PHE A 725 -36.76 -20.95 -27.16
N GLU A 726 -36.76 -20.99 -28.49
CA GLU A 726 -35.71 -20.46 -29.33
C GLU A 726 -36.29 -19.48 -30.35
N ARG A 727 -35.48 -18.53 -30.77
CA ARG A 727 -35.88 -17.56 -31.80
C ARG A 727 -35.49 -18.12 -33.17
N VAL A 728 -36.47 -18.34 -34.05
CA VAL A 728 -36.22 -18.85 -35.41
C VAL A 728 -35.91 -17.71 -36.38
N ALA A 729 -35.37 -18.05 -37.56
CA ALA A 729 -35.14 -17.10 -38.65
C ALA A 729 -36.46 -16.39 -39.02
N GLY A 730 -36.55 -15.09 -38.72
CA GLY A 730 -37.79 -14.30 -38.80
C GLY A 730 -38.21 -13.66 -37.46
N GLY A 731 -37.51 -13.96 -36.36
CA GLY A 731 -37.71 -13.31 -35.07
C GLY A 731 -38.85 -13.90 -34.23
N GLU A 732 -39.59 -14.89 -34.74
CA GLU A 732 -40.62 -15.61 -34.00
C GLU A 732 -40.01 -16.50 -32.90
N LEU A 733 -40.59 -16.51 -31.70
CA LEU A 733 -40.24 -17.44 -30.63
C LEU A 733 -41.02 -18.74 -30.81
N ARG A 734 -40.31 -19.86 -30.96
CA ARG A 734 -40.91 -21.20 -31.03
C ARG A 734 -40.41 -22.06 -29.88
N PRO A 735 -41.24 -22.96 -29.33
CA PRO A 735 -40.76 -23.92 -28.35
C PRO A 735 -39.68 -24.81 -28.98
N CYS A 736 -38.61 -25.10 -28.24
CA CYS A 736 -37.64 -26.12 -28.66
C CYS A 736 -38.33 -27.51 -28.78
N PRO A 737 -37.75 -28.52 -29.47
CA PRO A 737 -38.39 -29.82 -29.68
C PRO A 737 -38.95 -30.45 -28.39
N ILE A 738 -40.21 -30.88 -28.43
CA ILE A 738 -40.94 -31.45 -27.28
C ILE A 738 -41.15 -32.96 -27.52
N GLU A 739 -40.89 -33.77 -26.50
CA GLU A 739 -41.21 -35.19 -26.51
C GLU A 739 -42.74 -35.38 -26.41
N ASP A 740 -43.38 -36.05 -27.37
CA ASP A 740 -44.83 -36.28 -27.37
C ASP A 740 -45.63 -34.98 -27.15
N GLU A 741 -45.53 -34.08 -28.13
CA GLU A 741 -46.13 -32.73 -28.10
C GLU A 741 -47.65 -32.77 -27.90
N ASP A 742 -48.35 -33.76 -28.46
CA ASP A 742 -49.80 -33.93 -28.33
C ASP A 742 -50.26 -34.06 -26.86
N ARG A 743 -49.37 -34.53 -25.98
CA ARG A 743 -49.64 -34.73 -24.54
C ARG A 743 -48.93 -33.72 -23.64
N VAL A 744 -48.35 -32.65 -24.20
CA VAL A 744 -47.60 -31.65 -23.43
C VAL A 744 -48.46 -30.95 -22.39
N ASP A 745 -49.71 -30.61 -22.72
CA ASP A 745 -50.60 -29.90 -21.81
C ASP A 745 -51.07 -30.78 -20.65
N GLU A 746 -51.17 -32.10 -20.83
CA GLU A 746 -51.41 -33.05 -19.73
C GLU A 746 -50.25 -33.02 -18.73
N ARG A 747 -49.00 -33.03 -19.22
CA ARG A 747 -47.80 -32.96 -18.38
C ARG A 747 -47.67 -31.61 -17.69
N ARG A 748 -47.95 -30.51 -18.40
CA ARG A 748 -47.94 -29.15 -17.85
C ARG A 748 -48.97 -28.99 -16.73
N ALA A 749 -50.19 -29.48 -16.92
CA ALA A 749 -51.23 -29.45 -15.89
C ALA A 749 -50.80 -30.20 -14.62
N ALA A 750 -50.13 -31.36 -14.75
CA ALA A 750 -49.67 -32.16 -13.60
C ALA A 750 -48.64 -31.43 -12.70
N VAL A 751 -47.90 -30.46 -13.26
CA VAL A 751 -46.92 -29.64 -12.53
C VAL A 751 -47.37 -28.19 -12.32
N VAL A 752 -48.66 -27.91 -12.53
CA VAL A 752 -49.28 -26.58 -12.33
C VAL A 752 -48.71 -25.52 -13.30
N LEU A 753 -48.36 -25.93 -14.51
CA LEU A 753 -48.11 -25.04 -15.64
C LEU A 753 -49.41 -24.87 -16.45
N GLY A 754 -49.67 -23.65 -16.93
CA GLY A 754 -50.79 -23.39 -17.85
C GLY A 754 -50.53 -23.98 -19.24
N PRO A 755 -51.51 -23.97 -20.15
CA PRO A 755 -51.36 -24.50 -21.51
C PRO A 755 -50.13 -23.92 -22.25
N LEU A 756 -49.49 -24.72 -23.10
CA LEU A 756 -48.30 -24.31 -23.85
C LEU A 756 -48.62 -23.12 -24.78
N ALA A 757 -49.80 -23.12 -25.41
CA ALA A 757 -50.24 -22.05 -26.30
C ALA A 757 -50.33 -20.69 -25.57
N ASP A 758 -50.92 -20.68 -24.36
CA ASP A 758 -51.04 -19.46 -23.55
C ASP A 758 -49.66 -18.94 -23.12
N TYR A 759 -48.75 -19.85 -22.76
CA TYR A 759 -47.39 -19.50 -22.38
C TYR A 759 -46.58 -18.95 -23.58
N ALA A 760 -46.74 -19.55 -24.76
CA ALA A 760 -46.13 -19.05 -25.99
C ALA A 760 -46.64 -17.63 -26.33
N ALA A 761 -47.94 -17.37 -26.17
CA ALA A 761 -48.53 -16.05 -26.37
C ALA A 761 -47.96 -15.01 -25.37
N LEU A 762 -47.81 -15.39 -24.10
CA LEU A 762 -47.20 -14.53 -23.08
C LEU A 762 -45.74 -14.19 -23.41
N LEU A 763 -44.95 -15.17 -23.83
CA LEU A 763 -43.55 -14.95 -24.23
C LEU A 763 -43.44 -14.07 -25.47
N ALA A 764 -44.32 -14.25 -26.46
CA ALA A 764 -44.35 -13.41 -27.65
C ALA A 764 -44.70 -11.95 -27.32
N GLN A 765 -45.58 -11.71 -26.34
CA GLN A 765 -45.90 -10.37 -25.85
C GLN A 765 -44.75 -9.74 -25.05
N THR A 766 -44.07 -10.54 -24.22
CA THR A 766 -42.99 -10.07 -23.34
C THR A 766 -41.68 -9.81 -24.10
N TYR A 767 -41.41 -10.60 -25.13
CA TYR A 767 -40.18 -10.55 -25.92
C TYR A 767 -40.47 -10.44 -27.42
N PRO A 768 -41.07 -9.32 -27.87
CA PRO A 768 -41.47 -9.13 -29.27
C PRO A 768 -40.29 -9.27 -30.23
N ALA A 769 -40.57 -9.58 -31.50
CA ALA A 769 -39.53 -9.59 -32.52
C ALA A 769 -38.88 -8.19 -32.62
N PRO A 770 -37.54 -8.10 -32.78
CA PRO A 770 -36.88 -6.82 -32.98
C PRO A 770 -37.49 -6.11 -34.20
N ALA A 771 -37.77 -4.82 -34.06
CA ALA A 771 -38.26 -4.02 -35.18
C ALA A 771 -37.19 -4.01 -36.27
N ASN A 772 -37.50 -4.56 -37.44
CA ASN A 772 -36.66 -4.39 -38.61
C ASN A 772 -36.67 -2.89 -38.96
N GLU A 773 -35.66 -2.13 -38.53
CA GLU A 773 -35.33 -0.89 -39.19
C GLU A 773 -34.91 -1.23 -40.62
N GLY A 774 -35.80 -0.92 -41.56
CA GLY A 774 -35.61 -1.22 -42.97
C GLY A 774 -34.29 -0.65 -43.46
N VAL A 775 -33.44 -1.54 -43.97
CA VAL A 775 -32.39 -1.20 -44.93
C VAL A 775 -33.09 -0.58 -46.14
N GLN A 776 -33.15 0.75 -46.21
CA GLN A 776 -33.38 1.45 -47.47
C GLN A 776 -32.03 1.57 -48.19
N ALA A 777 -32.05 1.02 -49.40
CA ALA A 777 -30.95 0.91 -50.36
C ALA A 777 -30.45 2.25 -50.89
#